data_AF-A0A9N8ZLA2-F1
#
_entry.id   AF-A0A9N8ZLA2-F1
#
_cell.length_a   1.000
_cell.length_b   1.000
_cell.length_c   1.000
_cell.angle_alpha   90.00
_cell.angle_beta   90.00
_cell.angle_gamma   90.00
#
_symmetry.space_group_name_H-M   'P 1'
#
loop_
_entity.id
_entity.type
_entity.pdbx_description
1 polymer ?
#
loop_
_entity_poly.entity_id
_entity_poly.type
_entity_poly.pdbx_seq_one_letter_code
_entity_poly.pdbx_strand_id
1 'polypeptide(L)'
;MPSILYIISLIIFLSWSSVIIVSAEYWCYDTDNPFDQDREPVRCPSVTETPNSKFFNVGVKPGVSTNMFDITFTCDPLTNATTCDKAKKSFEKAGEIFTSVLLLKTPIRINASLVLLSDNTILGSAAPARIIPLKCKDNKIRNFPQSLVKQFQFSTHPEYATDDIVAVFNSGSDFYFEDDPIVNPQQIGFLELIVHEIVHGLGLITSWKPLSNSNITTELVPRLNITLDIDPTKPVTYYGFVETIFDAFLVTSEGDKFTNFTDQLNKFTPFGTKFQTQQAFMNSFINSTQYNIAKKVLNYSQTPYSMVFLANPHSELIWLETGLNPYVKGSSISHFNLQIYDNTTDFLMTYLQNPGRSLETSMKQNNATSAIGPKLLLLLETIGYATPSNPNPEIPSPINPPPTNITKTSNDYNISSSSSSSSSSSSPNISQPTHSNTLSNTGCVITNNYGWINLVVSLSIGGWFFLQVEEKKYRDKVTATSRTLHPYPKIKSSNVKKQIKPPPYHPDDYILLVGEAESILHTGHKIIATSYDTKEILTKKYEDAQSNINIFIECGGQVLYQVDATKLENCKELKNKRFDKIVFNFPHAGIGIKDQDRNIIANQRLILSFLASSSAFLTSQNLYSDDKDGEIHITMKTGMPYDHWNIRKLVKSIESLGIKESFEFDPSHYPGYEHRRTLGFKEGVSKKDNEEILEKQPRTFVIVMKEI
;
A
#
# COMPACT_ATOMS: atom_id res chain seq x y z
N MET A 1 8.54 -64.95 -9.23
CA MET A 1 8.71 -63.92 -8.17
C MET A 1 9.06 -62.59 -8.84
N PRO A 2 8.13 -61.63 -9.01
CA PRO A 2 8.46 -60.31 -9.59
C PRO A 2 8.44 -59.15 -8.56
N SER A 3 7.73 -59.30 -7.45
CA SER A 3 7.43 -58.22 -6.49
C SER A 3 8.65 -57.68 -5.74
N ILE A 4 9.59 -58.55 -5.34
CA ILE A 4 10.75 -58.16 -4.51
C ILE A 4 11.71 -57.25 -5.30
N LEU A 5 12.00 -57.55 -6.57
CA LEU A 5 12.85 -56.71 -7.42
C LEU A 5 12.24 -55.32 -7.67
N TYR A 6 10.92 -55.22 -7.80
CA TYR A 6 10.24 -53.94 -7.98
C TYR A 6 10.29 -53.09 -6.70
N ILE A 7 10.09 -53.71 -5.53
CA ILE A 7 10.21 -53.03 -4.22
C ILE A 7 11.65 -52.59 -3.95
N ILE A 8 12.66 -53.43 -4.23
CA ILE A 8 14.07 -53.06 -4.11
C ILE A 8 14.42 -51.90 -5.05
N SER A 9 13.97 -51.95 -6.31
CA SER A 9 14.18 -50.85 -7.25
C SER A 9 13.54 -49.54 -6.76
N LEU A 10 12.31 -49.60 -6.23
CA LEU A 10 11.62 -48.43 -5.66
C LEU A 10 12.35 -47.88 -4.42
N ILE A 11 12.86 -48.74 -3.54
CA ILE A 11 13.63 -48.34 -2.36
C ILE A 11 14.99 -47.73 -2.77
N ILE A 12 15.65 -48.25 -3.80
CA ILE A 12 16.86 -47.65 -4.37
C ILE A 12 16.53 -46.27 -4.98
N PHE A 13 15.44 -46.12 -5.72
CA PHE A 13 15.02 -44.84 -6.28
C PHE A 13 14.67 -43.80 -5.20
N LEU A 14 13.99 -44.21 -4.12
CA LEU A 14 13.60 -43.36 -2.99
C LEU A 14 14.78 -43.04 -2.03
N SER A 15 15.79 -43.90 -1.95
CA SER A 15 17.04 -43.59 -1.23
C SER A 15 17.98 -42.72 -2.06
N TRP A 16 17.96 -42.82 -3.38
CA TRP A 16 18.74 -41.94 -4.27
C TRP A 16 18.09 -40.58 -4.51
N SER A 17 16.79 -40.39 -4.22
CA SER A 17 16.19 -39.05 -4.14
C SER A 17 16.57 -38.29 -2.86
N SER A 18 17.36 -38.90 -1.96
CA SER A 18 17.84 -38.26 -0.75
C SER A 18 19.05 -37.34 -1.03
N VAL A 19 18.81 -36.04 -0.94
CA VAL A 19 19.83 -35.04 -0.56
C VAL A 19 20.99 -34.86 -1.58
N ILE A 20 20.66 -34.47 -2.81
CA ILE A 20 21.55 -33.52 -3.52
C ILE A 20 21.28 -32.13 -2.94
N ILE A 21 21.90 -31.81 -1.80
CA ILE A 21 22.09 -30.41 -1.41
C ILE A 21 23.16 -29.86 -2.35
N VAL A 22 22.71 -29.33 -3.49
CA VAL A 22 23.39 -28.15 -4.04
C VAL A 22 23.24 -27.09 -2.96
N SER A 23 24.35 -26.62 -2.38
CA SER A 23 24.30 -25.45 -1.52
C SER A 23 23.76 -24.30 -2.35
N ALA A 24 22.54 -23.85 -2.02
CA ALA A 24 22.01 -22.60 -2.55
C ALA A 24 22.85 -21.47 -1.95
N GLU A 25 23.97 -21.17 -2.58
CA GLU A 25 24.76 -19.98 -2.31
C GLU A 25 23.85 -18.79 -2.62
N TYR A 26 23.45 -18.07 -1.56
CA TYR A 26 22.48 -16.98 -1.70
C TYR A 26 23.17 -15.79 -2.38
N TRP A 27 22.71 -15.48 -3.58
CA TRP A 27 23.21 -14.36 -4.38
C TRP A 27 22.61 -13.06 -3.88
N CYS A 28 23.46 -12.06 -3.70
CA CYS A 28 23.02 -10.67 -3.62
C CYS A 28 22.94 -10.11 -5.04
N TYR A 29 22.35 -8.93 -5.19
CA TYR A 29 22.13 -8.31 -6.50
C TYR A 29 22.58 -6.86 -6.51
N ASP A 30 23.64 -6.58 -7.26
CA ASP A 30 24.30 -5.26 -7.29
C ASP A 30 23.80 -4.39 -8.43
N THR A 31 24.03 -3.08 -8.33
CA THR A 31 23.39 -2.06 -9.18
C THR A 31 24.32 -0.87 -9.35
N ASP A 32 25.26 -1.03 -10.29
CA ASP A 32 26.28 -0.02 -10.63
C ASP A 32 25.66 1.22 -11.31
N ASN A 33 24.50 1.05 -11.93
CA ASN A 33 23.75 2.09 -12.64
C ASN A 33 22.27 2.08 -12.18
N PRO A 34 21.74 3.15 -11.57
CA PRO A 34 20.37 3.17 -11.06
C PRO A 34 19.29 3.19 -12.16
N PHE A 35 19.66 3.46 -13.43
CA PHE A 35 18.72 3.39 -14.55
C PHE A 35 18.46 1.96 -15.05
N ASP A 36 19.36 1.01 -14.73
CA ASP A 36 19.29 -0.36 -15.24
C ASP A 36 18.27 -1.23 -14.49
N GLN A 37 17.58 -2.08 -15.26
CA GLN A 37 16.46 -2.89 -14.76
C GLN A 37 16.88 -4.21 -14.15
N ASP A 38 18.03 -4.70 -14.58
CA ASP A 38 18.57 -5.98 -14.21
C ASP A 38 19.82 -5.72 -13.38
N ARG A 39 19.97 -6.54 -12.34
CA ARG A 39 20.93 -6.33 -11.26
C ARG A 39 21.86 -7.52 -11.26
N GLU A 40 23.17 -7.29 -11.25
CA GLU A 40 24.13 -8.37 -11.45
C GLU A 40 24.11 -9.34 -10.26
N PRO A 41 24.03 -10.66 -10.49
CA PRO A 41 24.09 -11.65 -9.42
C PRO A 41 25.52 -11.74 -8.87
N VAL A 42 25.72 -11.24 -7.65
CA VAL A 42 27.02 -11.27 -6.96
C VAL A 42 27.04 -12.24 -5.79
N ARG A 43 28.22 -12.81 -5.51
CA ARG A 43 28.44 -13.58 -4.28
C ARG A 43 28.59 -12.61 -3.11
N CYS A 44 27.75 -12.78 -2.08
CA CYS A 44 27.88 -12.09 -0.81
C CYS A 44 28.05 -13.13 0.31
N PRO A 45 29.27 -13.66 0.54
CA PRO A 45 29.52 -14.68 1.54
C PRO A 45 29.09 -14.22 2.94
N SER A 46 28.73 -15.19 3.79
CA SER A 46 28.38 -14.88 5.18
C SER A 46 29.65 -14.54 5.97
N VAL A 47 29.76 -13.28 6.38
CA VAL A 47 30.83 -12.76 7.23
C VAL A 47 30.33 -12.61 8.66
N THR A 48 31.24 -12.63 9.63
CA THR A 48 30.94 -12.40 11.05
C THR A 48 31.82 -11.27 11.54
N GLU A 49 31.23 -10.24 12.14
CA GLU A 49 32.02 -9.14 12.70
C GLU A 49 32.88 -9.66 13.85
N THR A 50 34.16 -9.30 13.83
CA THR A 50 35.04 -9.51 14.99
C THR A 50 34.71 -8.48 16.07
N PRO A 51 34.96 -8.73 17.37
CA PRO A 51 34.62 -7.79 18.44
C PRO A 51 35.22 -6.38 18.31
N ASN A 52 36.29 -6.23 17.52
CA ASN A 52 36.96 -4.96 17.21
C ASN A 52 36.48 -4.31 15.90
N SER A 53 35.73 -5.02 15.03
CA SER A 53 35.24 -4.49 13.76
C SER A 53 33.81 -3.94 13.84
N LYS A 54 33.30 -3.69 15.05
CA LYS A 54 32.11 -2.85 15.23
C LYS A 54 32.32 -1.57 14.42
N PHE A 55 31.45 -1.30 13.46
CA PHE A 55 31.29 0.06 12.95
C PHE A 55 31.18 0.98 14.16
N PHE A 56 32.12 1.92 14.30
CA PHE A 56 32.23 2.66 15.55
C PHE A 56 30.90 3.34 15.82
N ASN A 57 30.34 3.07 17.01
CA ASN A 57 29.51 4.05 17.68
C ASN A 57 30.37 5.31 17.83
N VAL A 58 30.29 6.19 16.83
CA VAL A 58 30.63 7.60 16.97
C VAL A 58 29.68 8.09 18.03
N GLY A 59 30.13 8.04 19.29
CA GLY A 59 29.31 8.38 20.44
C GLY A 59 28.90 9.83 20.33
N VAL A 60 27.74 10.08 19.74
CA VAL A 60 27.24 11.40 19.40
C VAL A 60 27.24 12.23 20.67
N LYS A 61 28.16 13.20 20.75
CA LYS A 61 28.18 14.15 21.85
C LYS A 61 26.85 14.89 21.80
N PRO A 62 26.05 14.87 22.88
CA PRO A 62 24.78 15.60 22.91
C PRO A 62 25.04 17.08 22.60
N GLY A 63 24.53 17.56 21.46
CA GLY A 63 24.74 18.93 20.98
C GLY A 63 25.37 19.10 19.58
N VAL A 64 25.77 18.02 18.88
CA VAL A 64 26.15 18.10 17.46
C VAL A 64 25.40 17.04 16.65
N SER A 65 24.55 17.47 15.72
CA SER A 65 23.87 16.59 14.76
C SER A 65 24.85 16.17 13.66
N THR A 66 25.53 15.05 13.85
CA THR A 66 26.34 14.43 12.78
C THR A 66 25.42 13.79 11.75
N ASN A 67 25.47 14.26 10.51
CA ASN A 67 24.77 13.66 9.38
C ASN A 67 25.13 12.17 9.26
N MET A 68 24.13 11.30 9.18
CA MET A 68 24.28 9.84 9.09
C MET A 68 24.31 9.32 7.65
N PHE A 69 24.44 10.21 6.66
CA PHE A 69 24.61 9.87 5.26
C PHE A 69 26.01 10.29 4.77
N ASP A 70 26.86 9.30 4.52
CA ASP A 70 28.21 9.47 3.99
C ASP A 70 28.12 9.67 2.47
N ILE A 71 28.28 10.90 1.98
CA ILE A 71 28.16 11.22 0.54
C ILE A 71 29.53 11.20 -0.15
N THR A 72 29.75 10.19 -0.99
CA THR A 72 30.78 10.21 -2.04
C THR A 72 30.17 10.92 -3.25
N PHE A 73 30.68 12.10 -3.63
CA PHE A 73 30.13 12.89 -4.74
C PHE A 73 31.12 13.07 -5.90
N THR A 74 30.68 12.70 -7.11
CA THR A 74 31.38 12.92 -8.38
C THR A 74 30.64 13.97 -9.21
N CYS A 75 31.37 14.88 -9.86
CA CYS A 75 30.79 15.87 -10.77
C CYS A 75 31.54 15.82 -12.11
N ASP A 76 30.81 15.95 -13.21
CA ASP A 76 31.37 16.04 -14.56
C ASP A 76 32.30 17.26 -14.69
N PRO A 77 33.57 17.10 -15.14
CA PRO A 77 34.53 18.19 -15.31
C PRO A 77 34.09 19.34 -16.24
N LEU A 78 33.07 19.14 -17.07
CA LEU A 78 32.47 20.17 -17.92
C LEU A 78 31.42 21.02 -17.17
N THR A 79 30.96 20.57 -16.01
CA THR A 79 30.02 21.29 -15.14
C THR A 79 30.73 22.41 -14.39
N ASN A 80 30.05 23.55 -14.18
CA ASN A 80 30.63 24.66 -13.41
C ASN A 80 30.92 24.21 -11.96
N ALA A 81 32.13 24.46 -11.45
CA ALA A 81 32.53 24.09 -10.09
C ALA A 81 31.57 24.62 -9.01
N THR A 82 31.02 25.82 -9.18
CA THR A 82 30.00 26.41 -8.28
C THR A 82 28.72 25.57 -8.23
N THR A 83 28.32 24.99 -9.38
CA THR A 83 27.18 24.08 -9.48
C THR A 83 27.49 22.74 -8.80
N CYS A 84 28.70 22.21 -8.98
CA CYS A 84 29.16 21.01 -8.28
C CYS A 84 29.17 21.19 -6.74
N ASP A 85 29.68 22.33 -6.24
CA ASP A 85 29.69 22.63 -4.80
C ASP A 85 28.28 22.76 -4.22
N LYS A 86 27.35 23.42 -4.93
CA LYS A 86 25.94 23.51 -4.55
C LYS A 86 25.21 22.16 -4.60
N ALA A 87 25.53 21.33 -5.61
CA ALA A 87 25.00 19.98 -5.73
C ALA A 87 25.43 19.12 -4.53
N LYS A 88 26.73 19.12 -4.20
CA LYS A 88 27.26 18.43 -3.01
C LYS A 88 26.57 18.87 -1.72
N LYS A 89 26.45 20.18 -1.49
CA LYS A 89 25.70 20.74 -0.35
C LYS A 89 24.23 20.27 -0.29
N SER A 90 23.60 20.05 -1.44
CA SER A 90 22.21 19.57 -1.49
C SER A 90 22.11 18.10 -1.08
N PHE A 91 23.10 17.25 -1.41
CA PHE A 91 23.18 15.89 -0.84
C PHE A 91 23.45 15.91 0.67
N GLU A 92 24.31 16.81 1.14
CA GLU A 92 24.57 17.00 2.57
C GLU A 92 23.27 17.38 3.31
N LYS A 93 22.54 18.41 2.83
CA LYS A 93 21.21 18.79 3.36
C LYS A 93 20.17 17.66 3.29
N ALA A 94 20.16 16.86 2.22
CA ALA A 94 19.26 15.70 2.10
C ALA A 94 19.57 14.62 3.15
N GLY A 95 20.85 14.36 3.42
CA GLY A 95 21.28 13.46 4.48
C GLY A 95 20.84 13.94 5.86
N GLU A 96 20.90 15.24 6.14
CA GLU A 96 20.40 15.85 7.38
C GLU A 96 18.88 15.65 7.55
N ILE A 97 18.10 15.81 6.47
CA ILE A 97 16.65 15.56 6.47
C ILE A 97 16.34 14.13 6.91
N PHE A 98 16.96 13.11 6.31
CA PHE A 98 16.72 11.72 6.71
C PHE A 98 17.28 11.40 8.10
N THR A 99 18.43 11.96 8.47
CA THR A 99 19.01 11.84 9.82
C THR A 99 18.08 12.38 10.90
N SER A 100 17.25 13.39 10.58
CA SER A 100 16.30 13.98 11.53
C SER A 100 15.06 13.11 11.83
N VAL A 101 14.76 12.11 10.98
CA VAL A 101 13.55 11.26 11.13
C VAL A 101 13.83 9.76 11.31
N LEU A 102 15.02 9.26 10.93
CA LEU A 102 15.39 7.85 11.04
C LEU A 102 16.39 7.60 12.20
N LEU A 103 16.13 6.59 13.01
CA LEU A 103 17.03 6.11 14.07
C LEU A 103 18.08 5.13 13.49
N LEU A 104 18.98 5.67 12.66
CA LEU A 104 20.06 4.91 12.04
C LEU A 104 21.12 4.50 13.08
N LYS A 105 21.61 3.26 12.97
CA LYS A 105 22.68 2.70 13.83
C LYS A 105 24.05 2.74 13.17
N THR A 106 24.09 2.72 11.84
CA THR A 106 25.31 2.85 11.03
C THR A 106 25.07 3.81 9.86
N PRO A 107 26.06 4.64 9.48
CA PRO A 107 25.93 5.55 8.34
C PRO A 107 25.53 4.83 7.05
N ILE A 108 24.70 5.49 6.25
CA ILE A 108 24.28 5.07 4.91
C ILE A 108 25.17 5.78 3.89
N ARG A 109 25.89 5.02 3.07
CA ARG A 109 26.80 5.54 2.05
C ARG A 109 26.07 5.73 0.73
N ILE A 110 26.17 6.94 0.18
CA ILE A 110 25.65 7.27 -1.14
C ILE A 110 26.81 7.57 -2.08
N ASN A 111 26.86 6.83 -3.19
CA ASN A 111 27.70 7.13 -4.33
C ASN A 111 26.89 7.97 -5.32
N ALA A 112 27.05 9.28 -5.25
CA ALA A 112 26.27 10.27 -5.97
C ALA A 112 27.07 10.87 -7.13
N SER A 113 26.45 11.01 -8.30
CA SER A 113 27.07 11.62 -9.49
C SER A 113 26.17 12.68 -10.12
N LEU A 114 26.74 13.84 -10.47
CA LEU A 114 26.11 14.85 -11.33
C LEU A 114 26.86 14.90 -12.67
N VAL A 115 26.28 14.31 -13.72
CA VAL A 115 26.96 14.06 -15.00
C VAL A 115 26.03 14.26 -16.19
N LEU A 116 26.56 14.58 -17.37
CA LEU A 116 25.74 14.79 -18.56
C LEU A 116 25.17 13.46 -19.06
N LEU A 117 23.85 13.30 -18.99
CA LEU A 117 23.18 12.12 -19.55
C LEU A 117 22.89 12.32 -21.04
N SER A 118 22.80 11.20 -21.78
CA SER A 118 22.43 11.22 -23.20
C SER A 118 20.94 11.49 -23.47
N ASP A 119 20.11 11.40 -22.43
CA ASP A 119 18.68 11.72 -22.47
C ASP A 119 18.40 12.94 -21.59
N ASN A 120 17.98 14.04 -22.21
CA ASN A 120 17.71 15.31 -21.53
C ASN A 120 16.35 15.33 -20.79
N THR A 121 15.52 14.28 -20.91
CA THR A 121 14.27 14.16 -20.15
C THR A 121 14.50 13.62 -18.75
N ILE A 122 15.52 12.78 -18.58
CA ILE A 122 15.89 12.19 -17.28
C ILE A 122 16.56 13.26 -16.42
N LEU A 123 15.96 13.56 -15.27
CA LEU A 123 16.50 14.48 -14.25
C LEU A 123 17.50 13.77 -13.33
N GLY A 124 17.20 12.52 -12.95
CA GLY A 124 18.07 11.64 -12.18
C GLY A 124 17.43 10.28 -11.92
N SER A 125 18.12 9.45 -11.14
CA SER A 125 17.60 8.24 -10.49
C SER A 125 18.52 7.82 -9.33
N ALA A 126 17.96 7.23 -8.27
CA ALA A 126 18.75 6.48 -7.29
C ALA A 126 18.17 5.09 -6.98
N ALA A 127 19.05 4.15 -6.64
CA ALA A 127 18.71 2.77 -6.33
C ALA A 127 19.60 2.23 -5.20
N PRO A 128 19.14 1.23 -4.41
CA PRO A 128 20.01 0.52 -3.48
C PRO A 128 21.16 -0.13 -4.24
N ALA A 129 22.41 0.14 -3.85
CA ALA A 129 23.61 -0.32 -4.53
C ALA A 129 23.73 -1.86 -4.51
N ARG A 130 23.34 -2.48 -3.39
CA ARG A 130 23.20 -3.93 -3.22
C ARG A 130 21.82 -4.25 -2.64
N ILE A 131 21.19 -5.28 -3.20
CA ILE A 131 20.02 -5.97 -2.62
C ILE A 131 20.47 -7.31 -2.03
N ILE A 132 19.95 -7.60 -0.84
CA ILE A 132 20.31 -8.77 -0.03
C ILE A 132 19.04 -9.59 0.26
N PRO A 133 19.02 -10.90 -0.03
CA PRO A 133 17.90 -11.76 0.33
C PRO A 133 17.92 -12.10 1.83
N LEU A 134 16.81 -11.88 2.54
CA LEU A 134 16.64 -12.25 3.95
C LEU A 134 15.33 -13.02 4.16
N LYS A 135 15.28 -13.82 5.23
CA LYS A 135 14.12 -14.65 5.57
C LYS A 135 13.18 -13.89 6.52
N CYS A 136 11.97 -13.62 6.07
CA CYS A 136 10.89 -13.03 6.86
C CYS A 136 10.25 -14.04 7.83
N LYS A 137 9.48 -13.51 8.80
CA LYS A 137 8.75 -14.26 9.84
C LYS A 137 7.67 -15.19 9.29
N ASP A 138 7.08 -14.86 8.15
CA ASP A 138 6.20 -15.73 7.35
C ASP A 138 6.95 -16.82 6.55
N ASN A 139 8.23 -17.02 6.87
CA ASN A 139 9.19 -17.95 6.26
C ASN A 139 9.57 -17.66 4.80
N LYS A 140 9.05 -16.59 4.17
CA LYS A 140 9.43 -16.23 2.79
C LYS A 140 10.79 -15.57 2.74
N ILE A 141 11.52 -15.79 1.64
CA ILE A 141 12.73 -15.03 1.31
C ILE A 141 12.29 -13.80 0.52
N ARG A 142 12.74 -12.61 0.95
CA ARG A 142 12.48 -11.34 0.27
C ARG A 142 13.76 -10.55 0.10
N ASN A 143 13.75 -9.66 -0.88
CA ASN A 143 14.85 -8.77 -1.23
C ASN A 143 14.79 -7.47 -0.41
N PHE A 144 15.83 -7.20 0.38
CA PHE A 144 16.00 -5.99 1.19
C PHE A 144 17.15 -5.12 0.63
N PRO A 145 17.05 -3.78 0.71
CA PRO A 145 18.14 -2.88 0.32
C PRO A 145 19.24 -2.84 1.40
N GLN A 146 20.52 -2.81 1.02
CA GLN A 146 21.64 -2.85 1.97
C GLN A 146 21.61 -1.71 3.01
N SER A 147 21.19 -0.52 2.59
CA SER A 147 20.93 0.68 3.41
C SER A 147 20.09 0.38 4.66
N LEU A 148 19.10 -0.51 4.53
CA LEU A 148 18.28 -1.03 5.62
C LEU A 148 18.95 -2.20 6.35
N VAL A 149 19.50 -3.18 5.62
CA VAL A 149 20.02 -4.43 6.21
C VAL A 149 21.13 -4.17 7.24
N LYS A 150 21.99 -3.17 7.04
CA LYS A 150 23.00 -2.75 8.02
C LYS A 150 22.38 -2.30 9.36
N GLN A 151 21.21 -1.69 9.34
CA GLN A 151 20.53 -1.17 10.54
C GLN A 151 19.95 -2.29 11.43
N PHE A 152 19.84 -3.52 10.92
CA PHE A 152 19.48 -4.69 11.73
C PHE A 152 20.63 -5.18 12.63
N GLN A 153 21.89 -4.84 12.32
CA GLN A 153 23.07 -5.12 13.17
C GLN A 153 23.22 -6.61 13.54
N PHE A 154 23.12 -7.49 12.55
CA PHE A 154 23.38 -8.92 12.75
C PHE A 154 24.86 -9.18 13.06
N SER A 155 25.16 -10.04 14.03
CA SER A 155 26.54 -10.48 14.30
C SER A 155 27.20 -11.23 13.14
N THR A 156 26.36 -11.86 12.31
CA THR A 156 26.74 -12.63 11.13
C THR A 156 25.78 -12.25 10.01
N HIS A 157 26.32 -11.73 8.91
CA HIS A 157 25.54 -11.14 7.81
C HIS A 157 26.17 -11.46 6.44
N PRO A 158 25.42 -11.35 5.34
CA PRO A 158 26.01 -11.34 4.00
C PRO A 158 26.97 -10.15 3.83
N GLU A 159 28.08 -10.35 3.15
CA GLU A 159 29.07 -9.31 2.85
C GLU A 159 28.42 -8.09 2.16
N TYR A 160 28.78 -6.90 2.62
CA TYR A 160 28.24 -5.63 2.11
C TYR A 160 29.08 -5.07 0.96
N ALA A 161 28.43 -4.41 0.01
CA ALA A 161 29.09 -3.54 -0.97
C ALA A 161 29.67 -2.29 -0.29
N THR A 162 30.62 -1.62 -0.97
CA THR A 162 31.27 -0.39 -0.47
C THR A 162 30.27 0.70 -0.10
N ASP A 163 29.28 0.89 -0.98
CA ASP A 163 28.22 1.89 -0.91
C ASP A 163 26.86 1.20 -0.69
N ASP A 164 25.87 1.94 -0.18
CA ASP A 164 24.52 1.42 0.08
C ASP A 164 23.48 1.87 -0.96
N ILE A 165 23.71 3.04 -1.56
CA ILE A 165 22.86 3.67 -2.58
C ILE A 165 23.77 4.19 -3.70
N VAL A 166 23.41 3.93 -4.96
CA VAL A 166 23.98 4.64 -6.13
C VAL A 166 22.94 5.62 -6.65
N ALA A 167 23.36 6.85 -6.94
CA ALA A 167 22.49 7.92 -7.39
C ALA A 167 23.14 8.74 -8.52
N VAL A 168 22.43 8.99 -9.61
CA VAL A 168 22.94 9.69 -10.80
C VAL A 168 21.95 10.74 -11.26
N PHE A 169 22.42 11.98 -11.44
CA PHE A 169 21.62 13.14 -11.82
C PHE A 169 22.21 13.84 -13.04
N ASN A 170 21.35 14.47 -13.84
CA ASN A 170 21.71 15.00 -15.15
C ASN A 170 22.26 16.44 -15.09
N SER A 171 23.56 16.64 -15.33
CA SER A 171 24.15 17.98 -15.38
C SER A 171 23.65 18.85 -16.53
N GLY A 172 22.96 18.25 -17.52
CA GLY A 172 22.28 18.96 -18.60
C GLY A 172 20.91 19.55 -18.23
N SER A 173 20.37 19.27 -17.03
CA SER A 173 19.10 19.83 -16.57
C SER A 173 19.27 21.20 -15.90
N ASP A 174 18.32 22.11 -16.12
CA ASP A 174 18.33 23.45 -15.52
C ASP A 174 17.84 23.40 -14.05
N PHE A 175 18.80 23.15 -13.15
CA PHE A 175 18.58 23.12 -11.70
C PHE A 175 18.85 24.48 -11.05
N TYR A 176 18.07 24.81 -10.02
CA TYR A 176 18.48 25.76 -8.99
C TYR A 176 18.71 25.02 -7.66
N PHE A 177 19.42 25.68 -6.74
CA PHE A 177 19.79 25.14 -5.43
C PHE A 177 19.30 26.06 -4.31
N GLU A 178 19.09 25.55 -3.10
CA GLU A 178 18.51 26.33 -1.97
C GLU A 178 19.39 27.53 -1.51
N ASP A 179 20.63 27.65 -2.00
CA ASP A 179 21.52 28.81 -1.78
C ASP A 179 21.36 29.91 -2.87
N ASP A 180 20.47 29.73 -3.86
CA ASP A 180 20.27 30.67 -4.98
C ASP A 180 19.27 31.80 -4.70
N PRO A 181 19.55 33.04 -5.17
CA PRO A 181 18.74 34.22 -4.81
C PRO A 181 17.42 34.36 -5.58
N ILE A 182 17.26 33.64 -6.70
CA ILE A 182 16.08 33.69 -7.59
C ILE A 182 15.84 32.28 -8.15
N VAL A 183 14.62 31.78 -8.01
CA VAL A 183 14.15 30.56 -8.67
C VAL A 183 13.46 30.93 -9.98
N ASN A 184 13.93 30.45 -11.12
CA ASN A 184 13.23 30.66 -12.39
C ASN A 184 12.03 29.68 -12.52
N PRO A 185 10.90 30.07 -13.12
CA PRO A 185 9.70 29.22 -13.19
C PRO A 185 9.88 27.88 -13.92
N GLN A 186 10.92 27.74 -14.74
CA GLN A 186 11.26 26.53 -15.50
C GLN A 186 12.27 25.62 -14.78
N GLN A 187 12.94 26.09 -13.73
CA GLN A 187 14.01 25.34 -13.09
C GLN A 187 13.50 24.27 -12.15
N ILE A 188 14.22 23.15 -12.09
CA ILE A 188 13.92 22.01 -11.21
C ILE A 188 14.63 22.19 -9.87
N GLY A 189 13.94 21.82 -8.79
CA GLY A 189 14.50 21.87 -7.43
C GLY A 189 15.40 20.70 -7.11
N PHE A 190 16.70 20.94 -7.08
CA PHE A 190 17.68 19.86 -6.92
C PHE A 190 17.57 19.17 -5.54
N LEU A 191 17.24 19.90 -4.47
CA LEU A 191 17.05 19.29 -3.14
C LEU A 191 15.76 18.44 -3.06
N GLU A 192 14.64 18.91 -3.62
CA GLU A 192 13.39 18.12 -3.68
C GLU A 192 13.62 16.81 -4.44
N LEU A 193 14.31 16.88 -5.59
CA LEU A 193 14.66 15.74 -6.41
C LEU A 193 15.63 14.76 -5.71
N ILE A 194 16.69 15.25 -5.04
CA ILE A 194 17.59 14.36 -4.28
C ILE A 194 16.83 13.64 -3.16
N VAL A 195 16.01 14.36 -2.38
CA VAL A 195 15.28 13.77 -1.25
C VAL A 195 14.26 12.74 -1.76
N HIS A 196 13.62 12.99 -2.90
CA HIS A 196 12.76 12.01 -3.60
C HIS A 196 13.56 10.75 -4.00
N GLU A 197 14.65 10.89 -4.75
CA GLU A 197 15.42 9.74 -5.26
C GLU A 197 16.02 8.88 -4.14
N ILE A 198 16.50 9.49 -3.05
CA ILE A 198 17.04 8.75 -1.91
C ILE A 198 15.98 7.81 -1.28
N VAL A 199 14.67 8.10 -1.39
CA VAL A 199 13.62 7.17 -0.92
C VAL A 199 13.61 5.86 -1.70
N HIS A 200 13.86 5.89 -3.02
CA HIS A 200 14.04 4.67 -3.82
C HIS A 200 15.30 3.92 -3.37
N GLY A 201 16.40 4.64 -3.13
CA GLY A 201 17.64 4.09 -2.54
C GLY A 201 17.49 3.50 -1.14
N LEU A 202 16.56 4.02 -0.33
CA LEU A 202 16.24 3.50 1.00
C LEU A 202 15.35 2.26 0.96
N GLY A 203 14.52 2.07 -0.07
CA GLY A 203 13.77 0.83 -0.26
C GLY A 203 12.36 0.93 -0.84
N LEU A 204 11.89 2.10 -1.26
CA LEU A 204 10.63 2.24 -1.97
C LEU A 204 10.80 1.78 -3.44
N ILE A 205 10.98 0.48 -3.61
CA ILE A 205 11.24 -0.17 -4.89
C ILE A 205 10.43 -1.46 -5.02
N THR A 206 9.63 -1.55 -6.08
CA THR A 206 8.97 -2.80 -6.45
C THR A 206 9.89 -3.68 -7.27
N SER A 207 9.72 -5.01 -7.19
CA SER A 207 10.29 -5.93 -8.17
C SER A 207 9.35 -6.23 -9.34
N TRP A 208 8.11 -5.75 -9.30
CA TRP A 208 7.11 -6.00 -10.35
C TRP A 208 7.40 -5.17 -11.60
N LYS A 209 7.93 -5.84 -12.63
CA LYS A 209 8.32 -5.23 -13.91
C LYS A 209 7.93 -6.11 -15.11
N PRO A 210 7.97 -5.60 -16.34
CA PRO A 210 7.81 -6.43 -17.54
C PRO A 210 8.90 -7.50 -17.61
N LEU A 211 8.58 -8.70 -18.09
CA LEU A 211 9.57 -9.78 -18.21
C LEU A 211 10.51 -9.58 -19.42
N SER A 212 10.14 -8.71 -20.36
CA SER A 212 10.96 -8.31 -21.50
C SER A 212 10.90 -6.81 -21.74
N ASN A 213 12.00 -6.24 -22.22
CA ASN A 213 12.13 -4.81 -22.53
C ASN A 213 11.48 -4.44 -23.88
N SER A 214 10.20 -4.78 -24.05
CA SER A 214 9.42 -4.54 -25.26
C SER A 214 8.45 -3.37 -25.11
N ASN A 215 8.25 -2.59 -26.18
CA ASN A 215 7.52 -1.30 -26.17
C ASN A 215 6.08 -1.38 -25.63
N ILE A 216 5.50 -2.57 -25.61
CA ILE A 216 4.17 -2.85 -25.07
C ILE A 216 4.38 -3.75 -23.86
N THR A 217 4.22 -3.20 -22.66
CA THR A 217 4.16 -4.03 -21.46
C THR A 217 2.89 -4.89 -21.54
N THR A 218 3.06 -6.21 -21.70
CA THR A 218 1.95 -7.18 -21.77
C THR A 218 1.64 -7.84 -20.43
N GLU A 219 2.58 -7.83 -19.48
CA GLU A 219 2.47 -8.47 -18.17
C GLU A 219 3.39 -7.78 -17.14
N LEU A 220 3.19 -8.06 -15.85
CA LEU A 220 4.19 -7.77 -14.81
C LEU A 220 4.49 -9.03 -14.00
N VAL A 221 5.76 -9.22 -13.64
CA VAL A 221 6.24 -10.29 -12.76
C VAL A 221 7.22 -9.73 -11.73
N PRO A 222 7.37 -10.34 -10.52
CA PRO A 222 8.44 -10.00 -9.59
C PRO A 222 9.82 -10.33 -10.20
N ARG A 223 10.90 -9.98 -9.49
CA ARG A 223 12.27 -10.31 -9.95
C ARG A 223 12.41 -11.81 -10.17
N LEU A 224 12.59 -12.19 -11.44
CA LEU A 224 12.91 -13.56 -11.81
C LEU A 224 14.31 -13.93 -11.32
N ASN A 225 14.42 -15.02 -10.57
CA ASN A 225 15.68 -15.64 -10.16
C ASN A 225 15.95 -16.84 -11.07
N ILE A 226 16.91 -16.69 -11.99
CA ILE A 226 17.41 -17.75 -12.88
C ILE A 226 18.95 -17.71 -12.91
N THR A 227 19.58 -18.83 -13.26
CA THR A 227 20.98 -18.78 -13.72
C THR A 227 21.04 -18.03 -15.06
N LEU A 228 21.58 -16.83 -15.05
CA LEU A 228 21.89 -16.08 -16.26
C LEU A 228 23.26 -16.51 -16.80
N ASP A 229 23.36 -16.59 -18.12
CA ASP A 229 24.59 -16.73 -18.90
C ASP A 229 24.54 -15.66 -20.00
N ILE A 230 25.71 -15.17 -20.45
CA ILE A 230 25.82 -14.13 -21.48
C ILE A 230 25.41 -14.68 -22.85
N ASP A 231 25.55 -15.99 -23.06
CA ASP A 231 25.03 -16.68 -24.24
C ASP A 231 23.59 -17.18 -24.01
N PRO A 232 22.56 -16.58 -24.64
CA PRO A 232 21.15 -16.94 -24.44
C PRO A 232 20.79 -18.33 -24.98
N THR A 233 21.70 -19.00 -25.71
CA THR A 233 21.56 -20.40 -26.13
C THR A 233 21.97 -21.40 -25.05
N LYS A 234 22.47 -20.95 -23.90
CA LYS A 234 22.86 -21.79 -22.76
C LYS A 234 21.63 -22.18 -21.91
N PRO A 235 21.69 -23.33 -21.22
CA PRO A 235 20.61 -23.76 -20.33
C PRO A 235 20.43 -22.83 -19.12
N VAL A 236 19.19 -22.39 -18.87
CA VAL A 236 18.82 -21.57 -17.71
C VAL A 236 18.09 -22.42 -16.66
N THR A 237 18.44 -22.26 -15.39
CA THR A 237 17.84 -22.96 -14.25
C THR A 237 16.91 -22.00 -13.49
N TYR A 238 15.67 -22.41 -13.23
CA TYR A 238 14.65 -21.60 -12.55
C TYR A 238 14.68 -21.75 -11.03
N TYR A 239 14.74 -20.63 -10.31
CA TYR A 239 14.75 -20.58 -8.85
C TYR A 239 13.59 -19.75 -8.26
N GLY A 240 12.57 -19.42 -9.07
CA GLY A 240 11.39 -18.68 -8.65
C GLY A 240 11.39 -17.20 -9.02
N PHE A 241 10.26 -16.55 -8.79
CA PHE A 241 10.09 -15.11 -8.70
C PHE A 241 10.23 -14.68 -7.23
N VAL A 242 11.00 -13.63 -6.97
CA VAL A 242 11.35 -13.15 -5.63
C VAL A 242 10.95 -11.68 -5.49
N GLU A 243 10.17 -11.38 -4.46
CA GLU A 243 9.61 -10.05 -4.19
C GLU A 243 10.52 -9.21 -3.26
N THR A 244 10.41 -7.88 -3.32
CA THR A 244 11.07 -6.99 -2.33
C THR A 244 10.33 -7.00 -1.00
N ILE A 245 10.95 -6.43 0.04
CA ILE A 245 10.23 -6.14 1.29
C ILE A 245 9.09 -5.13 1.08
N PHE A 246 9.22 -4.18 0.14
CA PHE A 246 8.14 -3.27 -0.24
C PHE A 246 6.94 -4.02 -0.87
N ASP A 247 7.24 -4.97 -1.78
CA ASP A 247 6.23 -5.80 -2.45
C ASP A 247 5.37 -6.64 -1.47
N ALA A 248 5.92 -6.99 -0.30
CA ALA A 248 5.25 -7.76 0.74
C ALA A 248 3.97 -7.09 1.29
N PHE A 249 3.92 -5.76 1.22
CA PHE A 249 2.84 -4.92 1.72
C PHE A 249 1.96 -4.36 0.60
N LEU A 250 2.21 -4.73 -0.66
CA LEU A 250 1.33 -4.38 -1.78
C LEU A 250 0.04 -5.20 -1.72
N VAL A 251 -1.09 -4.51 -1.78
CA VAL A 251 -2.43 -5.09 -1.77
C VAL A 251 -3.28 -4.40 -2.84
N THR A 252 -4.17 -5.13 -3.50
CA THR A 252 -5.19 -4.49 -4.34
C THR A 252 -6.23 -3.78 -3.47
N SER A 253 -6.96 -2.84 -4.06
CA SER A 253 -8.20 -2.24 -3.50
C SER A 253 -9.32 -3.24 -3.20
N GLU A 254 -9.10 -4.52 -3.51
CA GLU A 254 -10.02 -5.64 -3.29
C GLU A 254 -9.53 -6.61 -2.19
N GLY A 255 -8.32 -6.39 -1.64
CA GLY A 255 -7.72 -7.20 -0.57
C GLY A 255 -6.74 -8.29 -1.03
N ASP A 256 -6.53 -8.46 -2.34
CA ASP A 256 -5.54 -9.43 -2.85
C ASP A 256 -4.11 -8.94 -2.51
N LYS A 257 -3.40 -9.65 -1.63
CA LYS A 257 -1.97 -9.40 -1.36
C LYS A 257 -1.10 -9.83 -2.53
N PHE A 258 -0.11 -9.02 -2.90
CA PHE A 258 0.77 -9.30 -4.04
C PHE A 258 1.64 -10.56 -3.83
N THR A 259 2.02 -10.84 -2.59
CA THR A 259 2.63 -12.11 -2.18
C THR A 259 1.82 -13.35 -2.62
N ASN A 260 0.48 -13.26 -2.68
CA ASN A 260 -0.35 -14.35 -3.17
C ASN A 260 -0.24 -14.52 -4.70
N PHE A 261 0.02 -13.45 -5.45
CA PHE A 261 0.33 -13.53 -6.89
C PHE A 261 1.73 -14.11 -7.10
N THR A 262 2.74 -13.67 -6.34
CA THR A 262 4.09 -14.26 -6.33
C THR A 262 4.04 -15.78 -6.12
N ASP A 263 3.29 -16.25 -5.12
CA ASP A 263 3.13 -17.69 -4.84
C ASP A 263 2.42 -18.47 -5.96
N GLN A 264 1.51 -17.83 -6.69
CA GLN A 264 0.84 -18.49 -7.82
C GLN A 264 1.74 -18.51 -9.07
N LEU A 265 2.50 -17.45 -9.33
CA LEU A 265 3.53 -17.43 -10.37
C LEU A 265 4.61 -18.49 -10.11
N ASN A 266 5.02 -18.69 -8.85
CA ASN A 266 5.95 -19.73 -8.42
C ASN A 266 5.42 -21.17 -8.56
N LYS A 267 4.15 -21.36 -8.92
CA LYS A 267 3.59 -22.68 -9.30
C LYS A 267 3.72 -22.99 -10.79
N PHE A 268 4.38 -22.11 -11.57
CA PHE A 268 4.64 -22.33 -13.00
C PHE A 268 5.45 -23.60 -13.26
N THR A 269 6.55 -23.80 -12.52
CA THR A 269 7.45 -24.95 -12.69
C THR A 269 8.22 -25.19 -11.38
N PRO A 270 8.68 -26.43 -11.09
CA PRO A 270 9.47 -26.69 -9.89
C PRO A 270 10.74 -25.83 -9.78
N PHE A 271 11.13 -25.55 -8.53
CA PHE A 271 12.45 -24.99 -8.23
C PHE A 271 13.55 -25.95 -8.73
N GLY A 272 14.55 -25.42 -9.43
CA GLY A 272 15.62 -26.18 -10.05
C GLY A 272 15.32 -26.71 -11.46
N THR A 273 14.14 -26.46 -12.04
CA THR A 273 13.85 -26.83 -13.44
C THR A 273 14.84 -26.18 -14.40
N LYS A 274 15.43 -26.97 -15.30
CA LYS A 274 16.34 -26.50 -16.35
C LYS A 274 15.63 -26.41 -17.69
N PHE A 275 15.76 -25.26 -18.34
CA PHE A 275 15.30 -25.01 -19.71
C PHE A 275 16.53 -24.95 -20.63
N GLN A 276 16.41 -25.42 -21.88
CA GLN A 276 17.58 -25.55 -22.78
C GLN A 276 18.18 -24.21 -23.22
N THR A 277 17.36 -23.16 -23.26
CA THR A 277 17.75 -21.78 -23.62
C THR A 277 16.87 -20.78 -22.85
N GLN A 278 17.28 -19.51 -22.80
CA GLN A 278 16.42 -18.45 -22.26
C GLN A 278 15.09 -18.35 -23.03
N GLN A 279 15.11 -18.51 -24.36
CA GLN A 279 13.90 -18.51 -25.19
C GLN A 279 12.97 -19.69 -24.86
N ALA A 280 13.51 -20.87 -24.51
CA ALA A 280 12.72 -22.02 -24.11
C ALA A 280 12.00 -21.78 -22.78
N PHE A 281 12.65 -21.11 -21.81
CA PHE A 281 11.99 -20.63 -20.60
C PHE A 281 10.87 -19.64 -20.92
N MET A 282 11.16 -18.60 -21.70
CA MET A 282 10.19 -17.55 -22.07
C MET A 282 8.95 -18.13 -22.77
N ASN A 283 9.16 -18.98 -23.77
CA ASN A 283 8.07 -19.66 -24.49
C ASN A 283 7.26 -20.56 -23.55
N SER A 284 7.89 -21.24 -22.59
CA SER A 284 7.18 -22.09 -21.62
C SER A 284 6.38 -21.26 -20.61
N PHE A 285 6.90 -20.12 -20.15
CA PHE A 285 6.20 -19.24 -19.23
C PHE A 285 5.01 -18.55 -19.88
N ILE A 286 5.15 -17.99 -21.08
CA ILE A 286 4.07 -17.29 -21.80
C ILE A 286 2.88 -18.24 -22.10
N ASN A 287 3.15 -19.51 -22.37
CA ASN A 287 2.12 -20.53 -22.59
C ASN A 287 1.55 -21.14 -21.29
N SER A 288 1.99 -20.69 -20.12
CA SER A 288 1.50 -21.19 -18.83
C SER A 288 0.17 -20.55 -18.40
N THR A 289 -0.55 -21.21 -17.50
CA THR A 289 -1.72 -20.58 -16.85
C THR A 289 -1.33 -19.38 -15.98
N GLN A 290 -0.13 -19.40 -15.40
CA GLN A 290 0.46 -18.36 -14.55
C GLN A 290 0.68 -17.04 -15.29
N TYR A 291 0.93 -17.06 -16.60
CA TYR A 291 1.02 -15.85 -17.42
C TYR A 291 -0.27 -15.00 -17.36
N ASN A 292 -1.44 -15.60 -17.10
CA ASN A 292 -2.68 -14.85 -16.90
C ASN A 292 -2.70 -14.06 -15.59
N ILE A 293 -1.93 -14.47 -14.59
CA ILE A 293 -1.77 -13.76 -13.31
C ILE A 293 -0.86 -12.56 -13.51
N ALA A 294 0.24 -12.72 -14.25
CA ALA A 294 1.12 -11.61 -14.63
C ALA A 294 0.37 -10.52 -15.43
N LYS A 295 -0.57 -10.93 -16.30
CA LYS A 295 -1.53 -10.02 -16.96
C LYS A 295 -2.56 -9.39 -15.99
N LYS A 296 -3.08 -10.13 -14.99
CA LYS A 296 -3.98 -9.57 -13.96
C LYS A 296 -3.28 -8.45 -13.17
N VAL A 297 -2.00 -8.65 -12.80
CA VAL A 297 -1.23 -7.66 -12.04
C VAL A 297 -0.92 -6.41 -12.88
N LEU A 298 -0.61 -6.56 -14.17
CA LEU A 298 -0.53 -5.41 -15.08
C LEU A 298 -1.84 -4.61 -15.11
N ASN A 299 -2.99 -5.29 -15.23
CA ASN A 299 -4.29 -4.60 -15.27
C ASN A 299 -4.54 -3.76 -14.02
N TYR A 300 -4.25 -4.28 -12.82
CA TYR A 300 -4.31 -3.47 -11.59
C TYR A 300 -3.33 -2.29 -11.67
N SER A 301 -2.09 -2.53 -12.10
CA SER A 301 -1.04 -1.51 -12.21
C SER A 301 -1.31 -0.39 -13.25
N GLN A 302 -2.36 -0.55 -14.07
CA GLN A 302 -2.88 0.41 -15.06
C GLN A 302 -4.33 0.87 -14.77
N THR A 303 -4.95 0.41 -13.67
CA THR A 303 -6.31 0.80 -13.27
C THR A 303 -6.22 1.82 -12.12
N PRO A 304 -6.71 3.07 -12.27
CA PRO A 304 -6.67 4.08 -11.21
C PRO A 304 -7.24 3.59 -9.88
N TYR A 305 -6.58 3.94 -8.77
CA TYR A 305 -7.01 3.61 -7.40
C TYR A 305 -7.24 2.12 -7.16
N SER A 306 -6.44 1.25 -7.79
CA SER A 306 -6.62 -0.21 -7.68
C SER A 306 -5.58 -0.91 -6.79
N MET A 307 -4.52 -0.21 -6.37
CA MET A 307 -3.46 -0.73 -5.49
C MET A 307 -3.11 0.25 -4.35
N VAL A 308 -2.69 -0.34 -3.24
CA VAL A 308 -2.17 0.33 -2.04
C VAL A 308 -0.93 -0.39 -1.52
N PHE A 309 -0.04 0.35 -0.88
CA PHE A 309 0.86 -0.18 0.14
C PHE A 309 0.11 -0.13 1.48
N LEU A 310 0.04 -1.27 2.18
CA LEU A 310 -0.65 -1.42 3.48
C LEU A 310 0.36 -1.26 4.62
N ALA A 311 0.38 -0.07 5.22
CA ALA A 311 1.36 0.30 6.23
C ALA A 311 0.94 -0.13 7.65
N ASN A 312 1.89 -0.72 8.39
CA ASN A 312 1.68 -1.31 9.71
C ASN A 312 2.41 -0.48 10.79
N PRO A 313 1.94 -0.46 12.06
CA PRO A 313 0.92 -1.33 12.66
C PRO A 313 -0.54 -0.89 12.44
N HIS A 314 -0.79 0.29 11.87
CA HIS A 314 -2.12 0.92 11.87
C HIS A 314 -3.06 0.50 10.72
N SER A 315 -2.66 -0.44 9.85
CA SER A 315 -3.39 -0.79 8.60
C SER A 315 -3.66 0.44 7.69
N GLU A 316 -2.74 1.40 7.70
CA GLU A 316 -2.87 2.65 6.97
C GLU A 316 -2.72 2.45 5.47
N LEU A 317 -3.62 3.03 4.68
CA LEU A 317 -3.64 2.84 3.23
C LEU A 317 -2.82 3.94 2.54
N ILE A 318 -1.78 3.53 1.82
CA ILE A 318 -0.95 4.41 0.99
C ILE A 318 -1.23 4.09 -0.47
N TRP A 319 -2.10 4.89 -1.09
CA TRP A 319 -2.49 4.74 -2.50
C TRP A 319 -1.33 4.97 -3.47
N LEU A 320 -1.12 4.01 -4.37
CA LEU A 320 -0.01 4.05 -5.34
C LEU A 320 -0.48 4.56 -6.70
N GLU A 321 0.46 5.00 -7.52
CA GLU A 321 0.14 5.48 -8.86
C GLU A 321 -0.15 4.31 -9.81
N THR A 322 -1.45 4.11 -10.08
CA THR A 322 -1.96 3.10 -11.02
C THR A 322 -2.84 3.70 -12.11
N GLY A 323 -2.94 5.03 -12.20
CA GLY A 323 -3.74 5.73 -13.21
C GLY A 323 -3.03 5.90 -14.57
N LEU A 324 -1.74 5.60 -14.63
CA LEU A 324 -0.94 5.66 -15.87
C LEU A 324 -1.24 4.43 -16.74
N ASN A 325 -1.92 4.68 -17.86
CA ASN A 325 -2.28 3.67 -18.86
C ASN A 325 -1.93 4.22 -20.27
N PRO A 326 -0.97 3.61 -21.01
CA PRO A 326 -0.22 2.40 -20.67
C PRO A 326 0.69 2.57 -19.43
N TYR A 327 1.10 1.43 -18.86
CA TYR A 327 1.99 1.35 -17.69
C TYR A 327 3.31 2.09 -17.97
N VAL A 328 3.66 3.05 -17.12
CA VAL A 328 4.91 3.79 -17.22
C VAL A 328 5.90 3.17 -16.23
N LYS A 329 6.84 2.36 -16.74
CA LYS A 329 7.91 1.75 -15.95
C LYS A 329 8.65 2.83 -15.13
N GLY A 330 8.81 2.60 -13.83
CA GLY A 330 9.46 3.53 -12.90
C GLY A 330 8.49 4.51 -12.24
N SER A 331 7.44 4.96 -12.94
CA SER A 331 6.40 5.82 -12.37
C SER A 331 5.26 5.00 -11.76
N SER A 332 4.61 4.13 -12.55
CA SER A 332 3.56 3.22 -12.11
C SER A 332 4.02 2.34 -10.95
N ILE A 333 3.13 2.14 -9.96
CA ILE A 333 3.25 1.32 -8.73
C ILE A 333 4.47 1.56 -7.82
N SER A 334 5.41 2.40 -8.25
CA SER A 334 6.62 2.79 -7.52
C SER A 334 6.49 4.16 -6.87
N HIS A 335 5.36 4.84 -7.09
CA HIS A 335 5.07 6.19 -6.60
C HIS A 335 3.73 6.24 -5.87
N PHE A 336 3.55 7.26 -5.04
CA PHE A 336 2.28 7.64 -4.45
C PHE A 336 1.38 8.26 -5.52
N ASN A 337 0.07 8.01 -5.43
CA ASN A 337 -0.89 8.51 -6.41
C ASN A 337 -0.93 10.05 -6.45
N LEU A 338 -0.60 10.64 -7.61
CA LEU A 338 -0.45 12.08 -7.78
C LEU A 338 -1.72 12.84 -7.38
N GLN A 339 -2.89 12.32 -7.78
CA GLN A 339 -4.19 12.97 -7.55
C GLN A 339 -4.62 12.98 -6.07
N ILE A 340 -4.03 12.13 -5.22
CA ILE A 340 -4.30 12.07 -3.79
C ILE A 340 -3.30 12.91 -3.00
N TYR A 341 -2.01 12.94 -3.40
CA TYR A 341 -0.94 13.43 -2.52
C TYR A 341 -0.24 14.73 -2.93
N ASP A 342 -0.32 15.19 -4.19
CA ASP A 342 0.34 16.43 -4.68
C ASP A 342 0.03 17.68 -3.85
N ASN A 343 -1.15 17.71 -3.23
CA ASN A 343 -1.66 18.81 -2.39
C ASN A 343 -1.82 18.37 -0.91
N THR A 344 -0.86 17.58 -0.39
CA THR A 344 -0.84 17.05 0.98
C THR A 344 0.57 17.02 1.57
N THR A 345 0.68 16.72 2.86
CA THR A 345 1.96 16.52 3.57
C THR A 345 2.85 15.39 3.01
N ASP A 346 2.31 14.52 2.15
CA ASP A 346 3.02 13.38 1.56
C ASP A 346 3.27 13.56 0.05
N PHE A 347 3.36 14.81 -0.42
CA PHE A 347 3.57 15.18 -1.83
C PHE A 347 4.83 14.59 -2.47
N LEU A 348 5.89 14.35 -1.68
CA LEU A 348 7.26 14.07 -2.15
C LEU A 348 7.32 12.90 -3.14
N MET A 349 6.70 11.76 -2.83
CA MET A 349 6.81 10.54 -3.65
C MET A 349 5.74 10.43 -4.74
N THR A 350 5.19 11.56 -5.19
CA THR A 350 4.38 11.58 -6.43
C THR A 350 5.30 11.65 -7.65
N TYR A 351 4.88 11.07 -8.78
CA TYR A 351 5.77 10.85 -9.95
C TYR A 351 6.11 12.12 -10.77
N LEU A 352 5.62 13.30 -10.37
CA LEU A 352 5.73 14.52 -11.16
C LEU A 352 6.51 15.60 -10.40
N GLN A 353 7.75 15.83 -10.81
CA GLN A 353 8.53 16.96 -10.33
C GLN A 353 7.99 18.27 -10.93
N ASN A 354 7.42 19.13 -10.08
CA ASN A 354 6.93 20.43 -10.49
C ASN A 354 8.10 21.46 -10.59
N PRO A 355 8.26 22.19 -11.71
CA PRO A 355 9.24 23.27 -11.82
C PRO A 355 8.89 24.51 -10.99
N GLY A 356 9.90 25.35 -10.73
CA GLY A 356 9.71 26.71 -10.20
C GLY A 356 9.41 26.83 -8.71
N ARG A 357 9.69 25.79 -7.90
CA ARG A 357 9.48 25.78 -6.44
C ARG A 357 10.66 25.16 -5.68
N SER A 358 10.99 25.72 -4.50
CA SER A 358 11.89 25.11 -3.49
C SER A 358 11.23 24.01 -2.68
N LEU A 359 12.01 23.10 -2.10
CA LEU A 359 11.46 22.07 -1.20
C LEU A 359 10.73 22.75 -0.03
N GLU A 360 11.29 23.85 0.47
CA GLU A 360 10.66 24.72 1.47
C GLU A 360 9.36 25.37 0.95
N THR A 361 9.30 25.76 -0.34
CA THR A 361 8.08 26.28 -0.98
C THR A 361 7.01 25.20 -1.12
N SER A 362 7.38 23.99 -1.53
CA SER A 362 6.48 22.84 -1.64
C SER A 362 5.92 22.43 -0.28
N MET A 363 6.77 22.42 0.75
CA MET A 363 6.34 22.22 2.14
C MET A 363 5.35 23.30 2.59
N LYS A 364 5.65 24.59 2.34
CA LYS A 364 4.74 25.71 2.65
C LYS A 364 3.40 25.61 1.90
N GLN A 365 3.40 25.25 0.61
CA GLN A 365 2.19 25.04 -0.18
C GLN A 365 1.32 23.91 0.39
N ASN A 366 1.96 22.86 0.92
CA ASN A 366 1.30 21.67 1.44
C ASN A 366 1.02 21.69 2.96
N ASN A 367 1.33 22.80 3.65
CA ASN A 367 1.31 22.91 5.12
C ASN A 367 2.16 21.82 5.83
N ALA A 368 3.22 21.34 5.18
CA ALA A 368 4.08 20.29 5.70
C ALA A 368 5.19 20.86 6.60
N THR A 369 5.38 20.28 7.78
CA THR A 369 6.47 20.62 8.72
C THR A 369 7.75 19.81 8.51
N SER A 370 7.71 18.83 7.60
CA SER A 370 8.80 17.93 7.22
C SER A 370 8.71 17.66 5.71
N ALA A 371 9.86 17.44 5.06
CA ALA A 371 9.90 16.94 3.68
C ALA A 371 9.49 15.45 3.60
N ILE A 372 9.77 14.70 4.67
CA ILE A 372 9.32 13.32 4.83
C ILE A 372 7.94 13.35 5.51
N GLY A 373 6.89 13.12 4.74
CA GLY A 373 5.50 13.10 5.21
C GLY A 373 5.18 11.89 6.11
N PRO A 374 4.07 11.94 6.87
CA PRO A 374 3.71 10.91 7.85
C PRO A 374 3.42 9.53 7.23
N LYS A 375 2.85 9.46 6.02
CA LYS A 375 2.64 8.18 5.32
C LYS A 375 3.94 7.65 4.73
N LEU A 376 4.80 8.52 4.21
CA LEU A 376 6.14 8.12 3.79
C LEU A 376 6.98 7.59 4.96
N LEU A 377 6.93 8.24 6.13
CA LEU A 377 7.62 7.75 7.32
C LEU A 377 7.09 6.37 7.75
N LEU A 378 5.77 6.20 7.79
CA LEU A 378 5.14 4.92 8.15
C LEU A 378 5.42 3.80 7.13
N LEU A 379 5.64 4.13 5.86
CA LEU A 379 6.13 3.18 4.84
C LEU A 379 7.55 2.70 5.17
N LEU A 380 8.46 3.62 5.51
CA LEU A 380 9.84 3.30 5.90
C LEU A 380 9.85 2.45 7.20
N GLU A 381 9.00 2.77 8.17
CA GLU A 381 8.76 1.94 9.37
C GLU A 381 8.28 0.53 9.01
N THR A 382 7.32 0.43 8.08
CA THR A 382 6.71 -0.85 7.69
C THR A 382 7.71 -1.78 7.00
N ILE A 383 8.61 -1.26 6.15
CA ILE A 383 9.66 -2.08 5.52
C ILE A 383 10.83 -2.42 6.48
N GLY A 384 10.99 -1.67 7.57
CA GLY A 384 11.87 -2.05 8.68
C GLY A 384 12.83 -0.98 9.21
N TYR A 385 12.74 0.29 8.78
CA TYR A 385 13.55 1.35 9.39
C TYR A 385 13.04 1.70 10.79
N ALA A 386 13.96 1.98 11.72
CA ALA A 386 13.61 2.47 13.04
C ALA A 386 13.36 3.99 13.03
N THR A 387 12.38 4.45 13.79
CA THR A 387 11.98 5.87 13.90
C THR A 387 11.65 6.19 15.37
N PRO A 388 11.45 7.47 15.75
CA PRO A 388 10.95 7.82 17.08
C PRO A 388 9.59 7.20 17.44
N SER A 389 8.73 6.97 16.44
CA SER A 389 7.42 6.30 16.57
C SER A 389 7.55 4.77 16.68
N ASN A 390 8.46 4.18 15.90
CA ASN A 390 8.72 2.74 15.88
C ASN A 390 10.23 2.46 16.03
N PRO A 391 10.78 2.51 17.25
CA PRO A 391 12.22 2.33 17.48
C PRO A 391 12.69 0.86 17.40
N ASN A 392 11.76 -0.11 17.32
CA ASN A 392 12.05 -1.54 17.29
C ASN A 392 11.22 -2.25 16.19
N PRO A 393 11.49 -1.97 14.90
CA PRO A 393 10.81 -2.60 13.77
C PRO A 393 11.03 -4.12 13.71
N GLU A 394 10.21 -4.84 12.92
CA GLU A 394 10.38 -6.29 12.77
C GLU A 394 11.67 -6.64 12.02
N ILE A 395 12.55 -7.39 12.67
CA ILE A 395 13.86 -7.76 12.14
C ILE A 395 13.78 -9.14 11.43
N PRO A 396 14.09 -9.24 10.12
CA PRO A 396 14.17 -10.51 9.41
C PRO A 396 15.43 -11.31 9.81
N SER A 397 15.50 -12.59 9.44
CA SER A 397 16.67 -13.44 9.71
C SER A 397 17.63 -13.50 8.51
N PRO A 398 18.97 -13.47 8.73
CA PRO A 398 19.95 -13.87 7.72
C PRO A 398 19.69 -15.29 7.23
N ILE A 399 19.94 -15.54 5.94
CA ILE A 399 19.78 -16.88 5.37
C ILE A 399 21.09 -17.64 5.53
N ASN A 400 21.21 -18.36 6.66
CA ASN A 400 22.36 -19.22 6.90
C ASN A 400 22.42 -20.31 5.83
N PRO A 401 23.54 -20.48 5.08
CA PRO A 401 23.74 -21.68 4.30
C PRO A 401 23.78 -22.90 5.24
N PRO A 402 23.28 -24.08 4.81
CA PRO A 402 23.40 -25.28 5.62
C PRO A 402 24.89 -25.57 5.91
N PRO A 403 25.24 -25.99 7.14
CA PRO A 403 26.63 -26.16 7.53
C PRO A 403 27.32 -27.16 6.60
N THR A 404 28.33 -26.68 5.88
CA THR A 404 29.16 -27.50 5.01
C THR A 404 30.02 -28.42 5.87
N ASN A 405 29.52 -29.64 6.09
CA ASN A 405 30.28 -30.77 6.62
C ASN A 405 31.37 -31.17 5.62
N ILE A 406 32.39 -30.31 5.48
CA ILE A 406 33.67 -30.65 4.87
C ILE A 406 34.32 -31.65 5.81
N THR A 407 34.08 -32.93 5.55
CA THR A 407 34.90 -34.02 6.07
C THR A 407 36.33 -33.80 5.60
N LYS A 408 37.14 -33.16 6.46
CA LYS A 408 38.58 -33.03 6.25
C LYS A 408 39.21 -34.42 6.29
N THR A 409 39.29 -35.09 5.14
CA THR A 409 40.15 -36.24 4.89
C THR A 409 41.60 -35.78 4.89
N SER A 410 42.08 -35.47 6.09
CA SER A 410 43.45 -35.06 6.37
C SER A 410 44.33 -36.30 6.49
N ASN A 411 44.75 -36.81 5.33
CA ASN A 411 46.05 -37.48 5.27
C ASN A 411 47.09 -36.39 5.57
N ASP A 412 47.64 -36.36 6.79
CA ASP A 412 49.04 -36.77 7.00
C ASP A 412 49.61 -36.44 8.40
N TYR A 413 50.57 -37.29 8.80
CA TYR A 413 51.56 -37.20 9.88
C TYR A 413 51.18 -36.77 11.31
N ASN A 414 51.20 -37.79 12.17
CA ASN A 414 51.46 -37.78 13.62
C ASN A 414 52.34 -36.62 14.14
N ILE A 415 51.89 -35.95 15.21
CA ILE A 415 52.67 -35.82 16.45
C ILE A 415 51.75 -36.15 17.62
N SER A 416 52.22 -36.98 18.55
CA SER A 416 51.51 -37.35 19.77
C SER A 416 51.83 -36.40 20.94
N SER A 417 50.81 -36.00 21.68
CA SER A 417 50.94 -35.65 23.10
C SER A 417 49.62 -35.90 23.82
N SER A 418 49.69 -36.43 25.04
CA SER A 418 48.54 -36.86 25.84
C SER A 418 48.23 -35.88 26.97
N SER A 419 46.95 -35.65 27.23
CA SER A 419 46.44 -35.28 28.55
C SER A 419 44.98 -35.69 28.68
N SER A 420 44.55 -35.99 29.91
CA SER A 420 43.31 -36.73 30.17
C SER A 420 42.41 -36.04 31.20
N SER A 421 41.14 -35.84 30.85
CA SER A 421 40.00 -35.81 31.78
C SER A 421 38.71 -35.87 30.95
N SER A 422 37.76 -36.79 31.06
CA SER A 422 37.19 -37.56 32.18
C SER A 422 36.15 -36.82 33.05
N SER A 423 34.92 -36.73 32.56
CA SER A 423 33.71 -36.65 33.41
C SER A 423 32.47 -37.13 32.65
N SER A 424 31.76 -38.13 33.19
CA SER A 424 30.61 -38.78 32.55
C SER A 424 29.33 -38.69 33.39
N SER A 425 28.20 -38.34 32.78
CA SER A 425 26.84 -38.58 33.28
C SER A 425 25.82 -38.22 32.17
N SER A 426 25.29 -39.16 31.39
CA SER A 426 24.25 -40.16 31.72
C SER A 426 22.81 -39.65 31.54
N SER A 427 22.20 -40.01 30.40
CA SER A 427 20.73 -40.12 30.22
C SER A 427 20.15 -41.20 31.16
N PRO A 428 18.81 -41.32 31.37
CA PRO A 428 18.00 -42.03 30.35
C PRO A 428 16.48 -41.72 30.24
N ASN A 429 15.94 -42.00 29.04
CA ASN A 429 14.69 -42.74 28.74
C ASN A 429 13.25 -42.22 28.97
N ILE A 430 12.51 -42.24 27.85
CA ILE A 430 11.20 -42.92 27.62
C ILE A 430 9.93 -42.38 28.32
N SER A 431 8.99 -41.86 27.52
CA SER A 431 7.63 -42.45 27.40
C SER A 431 6.80 -41.92 26.20
N GLN A 432 6.43 -42.83 25.31
CA GLN A 432 5.23 -42.84 24.45
C GLN A 432 4.50 -44.18 24.71
N PRO A 433 3.32 -44.49 24.14
CA PRO A 433 2.45 -43.74 23.21
C PRO A 433 1.11 -43.39 23.94
N THR A 434 -0.13 -43.34 23.43
CA THR A 434 -0.78 -43.70 22.14
C THR A 434 -2.15 -43.00 22.02
N HIS A 435 -2.63 -42.64 20.82
CA HIS A 435 -3.82 -43.28 20.21
C HIS A 435 -4.19 -42.69 18.83
N SER A 436 -4.90 -43.51 18.05
CA SER A 436 -5.36 -43.27 16.68
C SER A 436 -6.79 -42.72 16.61
N ASN A 437 -7.16 -42.12 15.48
CA ASN A 437 -8.33 -42.57 14.70
C ASN A 437 -8.26 -42.05 13.24
N THR A 438 -9.12 -42.58 12.37
CA THR A 438 -8.98 -42.55 10.90
C THR A 438 -10.31 -42.30 10.17
N LEU A 439 -10.23 -41.99 8.86
CA LEU A 439 -11.32 -42.04 7.85
C LEU A 439 -12.42 -40.94 8.01
N SER A 440 -13.13 -40.50 6.95
CA SER A 440 -13.03 -40.80 5.50
C SER A 440 -13.63 -39.68 4.62
N ASN A 441 -13.22 -39.67 3.35
CA ASN A 441 -13.86 -39.09 2.15
C ASN A 441 -15.34 -38.62 2.25
N THR A 442 -15.64 -37.49 1.61
CA THR A 442 -16.32 -37.49 0.29
C THR A 442 -16.20 -36.11 -0.37
N GLY A 443 -16.47 -36.04 -1.68
CA GLY A 443 -16.48 -34.79 -2.44
C GLY A 443 -17.57 -34.80 -3.52
N CYS A 444 -17.82 -33.65 -4.13
CA CYS A 444 -18.76 -33.54 -5.27
C CYS A 444 -18.24 -32.52 -6.30
N VAL A 445 -18.65 -32.70 -7.56
CA VAL A 445 -18.23 -31.88 -8.71
C VAL A 445 -19.49 -31.38 -9.42
N ILE A 446 -19.50 -30.09 -9.78
CA ILE A 446 -20.43 -29.56 -10.79
C ILE A 446 -19.62 -28.72 -11.78
N THR A 447 -19.85 -28.97 -13.07
CA THR A 447 -19.25 -28.25 -14.20
C THR A 447 -20.29 -27.33 -14.85
N ASN A 448 -19.86 -26.28 -15.55
CA ASN A 448 -20.05 -26.19 -17.01
C ASN A 448 -19.44 -24.92 -17.63
N ASN A 449 -19.04 -25.06 -18.90
CA ASN A 449 -18.60 -23.97 -19.77
C ASN A 449 -19.77 -23.12 -20.28
N TYR A 450 -19.48 -21.93 -20.79
CA TYR A 450 -19.68 -21.56 -22.20
C TYR A 450 -18.74 -20.38 -22.55
N GLY A 451 -18.54 -20.09 -23.84
CA GLY A 451 -17.58 -19.07 -24.31
C GLY A 451 -18.00 -18.44 -25.66
N TRP A 452 -17.02 -18.20 -26.55
CA TRP A 452 -17.10 -17.65 -27.92
C TRP A 452 -16.77 -16.16 -28.12
N ILE A 453 -15.49 -15.92 -28.46
CA ILE A 453 -15.01 -15.26 -29.70
C ILE A 453 -15.72 -13.98 -30.19
N ASN A 454 -14.95 -12.90 -30.33
CA ASN A 454 -14.80 -12.21 -31.61
C ASN A 454 -13.49 -11.41 -31.74
N LEU A 455 -13.12 -11.04 -32.97
CA LEU A 455 -11.81 -10.51 -33.36
C LEU A 455 -11.94 -9.32 -34.32
N VAL A 456 -11.24 -8.21 -34.04
CA VAL A 456 -11.03 -7.09 -34.98
C VAL A 456 -9.58 -6.59 -34.86
N VAL A 457 -9.03 -6.06 -35.95
CA VAL A 457 -7.60 -5.74 -36.15
C VAL A 457 -7.45 -4.25 -36.49
N SER A 458 -6.43 -3.55 -35.95
CA SER A 458 -5.54 -2.66 -36.73
C SER A 458 -4.57 -1.77 -35.91
N LEU A 459 -3.28 -1.89 -36.24
CA LEU A 459 -2.35 -0.80 -36.60
C LEU A 459 -2.09 0.41 -35.64
N SER A 460 -0.87 0.39 -35.08
CA SER A 460 0.22 1.36 -35.38
C SER A 460 0.63 2.46 -34.38
N ILE A 461 1.95 2.45 -34.10
CA ILE A 461 2.84 3.57 -33.73
C ILE A 461 2.71 4.14 -32.29
N GLY A 462 3.82 4.11 -31.54
CA GLY A 462 4.00 4.81 -30.26
C GLY A 462 5.39 4.54 -29.66
N GLY A 463 6.08 5.60 -29.19
CA GLY A 463 7.41 5.51 -28.58
C GLY A 463 7.40 5.30 -27.06
N TRP A 464 8.57 5.06 -26.49
CA TRP A 464 8.81 5.01 -25.04
C TRP A 464 9.06 6.42 -24.47
N PHE A 465 8.74 6.65 -23.20
CA PHE A 465 9.22 7.81 -22.43
C PHE A 465 9.37 7.49 -20.93
N PHE A 466 10.34 8.14 -20.30
CA PHE A 466 10.42 8.34 -18.84
C PHE A 466 10.02 9.79 -18.51
N LEU A 467 10.21 10.22 -17.25
CA LEU A 467 9.87 11.53 -16.68
C LEU A 467 9.88 12.69 -17.71
N GLN A 468 8.71 13.29 -17.95
CA GLN A 468 8.57 14.48 -18.80
C GLN A 468 8.11 15.69 -18.00
N VAL A 469 8.66 16.87 -18.34
CA VAL A 469 8.08 18.16 -18.00
C VAL A 469 7.07 18.53 -19.10
N GLU A 470 5.76 18.46 -18.82
CA GLU A 470 4.73 18.95 -19.73
C GLU A 470 4.39 20.43 -19.48
N GLU A 471 4.49 21.27 -20.53
CA GLU A 471 3.94 22.63 -20.49
C GLU A 471 2.40 22.64 -20.56
N LYS A 472 1.78 23.54 -19.78
CA LYS A 472 0.32 23.74 -19.75
C LYS A 472 -0.26 24.11 -21.12
N LYS A 473 -0.91 23.16 -21.81
CA LYS A 473 -1.78 23.50 -22.96
C LYS A 473 -3.06 22.67 -23.15
N TYR A 474 -3.67 22.22 -22.05
CA TYR A 474 -4.95 21.51 -22.07
C TYR A 474 -6.13 22.36 -21.52
N ARG A 475 -6.61 23.34 -22.29
CA ARG A 475 -7.79 24.15 -21.88
C ARG A 475 -8.82 24.55 -22.96
N ASP A 476 -8.50 24.45 -24.24
CA ASP A 476 -9.31 25.07 -25.32
C ASP A 476 -10.06 24.08 -26.24
N LYS A 477 -10.13 22.78 -25.89
CA LYS A 477 -10.65 21.73 -26.80
C LYS A 477 -11.98 21.06 -26.42
N VAL A 478 -12.67 21.55 -25.38
CA VAL A 478 -13.96 20.97 -24.89
C VAL A 478 -15.18 21.84 -25.29
N THR A 479 -14.96 23.06 -25.76
CA THR A 479 -16.02 24.07 -25.97
C THR A 479 -16.79 23.96 -27.30
N ALA A 480 -16.65 22.86 -28.04
CA ALA A 480 -17.04 22.79 -29.46
C ALA A 480 -17.73 21.47 -29.91
N THR A 481 -18.64 20.91 -29.11
CA THR A 481 -19.68 20.01 -29.65
C THR A 481 -20.93 19.99 -28.76
N SER A 482 -22.02 20.59 -29.22
CA SER A 482 -23.34 20.57 -28.58
C SER A 482 -24.42 20.55 -29.66
N ARG A 483 -25.61 20.02 -29.33
CA ARG A 483 -26.67 19.50 -30.22
C ARG A 483 -26.33 18.11 -30.78
N THR A 484 -27.22 17.11 -30.79
CA THR A 484 -28.61 17.04 -30.26
C THR A 484 -28.95 15.56 -29.99
N LEU A 485 -29.63 15.26 -28.88
CA LEU A 485 -30.17 13.91 -28.59
C LEU A 485 -31.70 13.91 -28.66
N HIS A 486 -32.27 12.84 -29.22
CA HIS A 486 -33.72 12.63 -29.28
C HIS A 486 -34.29 12.12 -27.93
N PRO A 487 -35.57 12.41 -27.63
CA PRO A 487 -36.20 11.99 -26.38
C PRO A 487 -36.64 10.52 -26.40
N TYR A 488 -36.33 9.78 -25.33
CA TYR A 488 -36.93 8.47 -25.05
C TYR A 488 -38.31 8.60 -24.38
N PRO A 489 -39.21 7.61 -24.53
CA PRO A 489 -40.62 7.73 -24.13
C PRO A 489 -40.85 7.59 -22.61
N LYS A 490 -41.84 8.33 -22.10
CA LYS A 490 -42.30 8.23 -20.70
C LYS A 490 -43.15 6.96 -20.48
N ILE A 491 -42.79 6.14 -19.51
CA ILE A 491 -43.64 5.08 -18.96
C ILE A 491 -44.57 5.69 -17.90
N LYS A 492 -45.83 5.24 -17.84
CA LYS A 492 -46.85 5.71 -16.87
C LYS A 492 -46.78 4.90 -15.57
N SER A 493 -46.93 5.58 -14.43
CA SER A 493 -47.03 4.94 -13.11
C SER A 493 -48.42 4.34 -12.86
N SER A 494 -48.47 3.13 -12.30
CA SER A 494 -49.67 2.54 -11.71
C SER A 494 -49.69 2.76 -10.20
N ASN A 495 -50.81 3.27 -9.67
CA ASN A 495 -50.96 3.52 -8.23
C ASN A 495 -51.30 2.22 -7.48
N VAL A 496 -50.44 1.85 -6.53
CA VAL A 496 -50.74 0.87 -5.47
C VAL A 496 -50.46 1.53 -4.13
N LYS A 497 -51.46 1.64 -3.26
CA LYS A 497 -51.27 2.18 -1.91
C LYS A 497 -50.49 1.17 -1.06
N LYS A 498 -49.20 1.45 -0.82
CA LYS A 498 -48.42 0.76 0.23
C LYS A 498 -49.05 1.05 1.60
N GLN A 499 -48.98 0.08 2.50
CA GLN A 499 -49.17 0.35 3.93
C GLN A 499 -47.91 1.04 4.48
N ILE A 500 -48.12 2.20 5.08
CA ILE A 500 -47.10 2.97 5.81
C ILE A 500 -46.73 2.19 7.07
N LYS A 501 -45.43 1.89 7.27
CA LYS A 501 -44.92 1.22 8.46
C LYS A 501 -44.05 2.21 9.24
N PRO A 502 -44.21 2.38 10.56
CA PRO A 502 -43.35 3.26 11.35
C PRO A 502 -41.86 2.84 11.24
N PRO A 503 -40.93 3.77 11.47
CA PRO A 503 -39.51 3.49 11.34
C PRO A 503 -39.03 2.56 12.47
N PRO A 504 -37.97 1.76 12.27
CA PRO A 504 -37.57 0.69 13.20
C PRO A 504 -36.76 1.22 14.40
N TYR A 505 -37.39 2.06 15.22
CA TYR A 505 -36.82 2.66 16.42
C TYR A 505 -37.83 2.55 17.57
N HIS A 506 -37.41 1.99 18.71
CA HIS A 506 -38.25 1.93 19.92
C HIS A 506 -37.90 3.08 20.88
N PRO A 507 -38.86 3.63 21.66
CA PRO A 507 -38.57 4.61 22.71
C PRO A 507 -37.58 4.15 23.80
N ASP A 508 -37.24 2.87 23.84
CA ASP A 508 -36.24 2.30 24.74
C ASP A 508 -34.87 2.06 24.12
N ASP A 509 -34.73 2.21 22.79
CA ASP A 509 -33.42 2.13 22.15
C ASP A 509 -32.54 3.29 22.60
N TYR A 510 -31.27 2.99 22.86
CA TYR A 510 -30.25 4.00 23.12
C TYR A 510 -29.53 4.34 21.81
N ILE A 511 -29.70 5.58 21.35
CA ILE A 511 -29.49 5.98 19.94
C ILE A 511 -28.38 7.04 19.82
N LEU A 512 -27.51 6.87 18.82
CA LEU A 512 -26.57 7.89 18.36
C LEU A 512 -27.02 8.42 16.98
N LEU A 513 -27.38 9.70 16.88
CA LEU A 513 -27.64 10.38 15.61
C LEU A 513 -26.38 11.11 15.14
N VAL A 514 -26.05 10.95 13.86
CA VAL A 514 -24.78 11.39 13.29
C VAL A 514 -25.01 12.32 12.11
N GLY A 515 -24.54 13.57 12.25
CA GLY A 515 -24.80 14.64 11.29
C GLY A 515 -26.22 15.22 11.34
N GLU A 516 -27.04 14.74 12.27
CA GLU A 516 -28.48 14.99 12.40
C GLU A 516 -28.79 15.59 13.77
N ALA A 517 -29.71 16.55 13.82
CA ALA A 517 -30.12 17.26 15.04
C ALA A 517 -31.64 17.28 15.25
N GLU A 518 -32.41 16.65 14.37
CA GLU A 518 -33.86 16.53 14.47
C GLU A 518 -34.27 15.13 14.96
N SER A 519 -35.32 15.07 15.77
CA SER A 519 -35.63 13.88 16.56
C SER A 519 -36.42 12.85 15.75
N ILE A 520 -35.78 11.72 15.42
CA ILE A 520 -36.42 10.58 14.72
C ILE A 520 -37.50 9.86 15.55
N LEU A 521 -37.63 10.21 16.83
CA LEU A 521 -38.69 9.83 17.75
C LEU A 521 -39.27 11.10 18.40
N HIS A 522 -40.53 11.08 18.81
CA HIS A 522 -41.17 12.21 19.55
C HIS A 522 -40.68 12.34 21.02
N THR A 523 -39.44 11.94 21.30
CA THR A 523 -38.71 12.11 22.55
C THR A 523 -37.21 12.18 22.22
N GLY A 524 -36.45 12.92 23.03
CA GLY A 524 -34.98 12.93 22.99
C GLY A 524 -34.37 12.00 24.04
N HIS A 525 -35.16 11.45 24.97
CA HIS A 525 -34.68 10.53 25.99
C HIS A 525 -33.96 9.33 25.34
N LYS A 526 -32.81 8.94 25.92
CA LYS A 526 -31.88 7.93 25.36
C LYS A 526 -31.26 8.27 23.99
N ILE A 527 -31.40 9.50 23.46
CA ILE A 527 -30.80 9.91 22.18
C ILE A 527 -29.64 10.91 22.40
N ILE A 528 -28.48 10.61 21.81
CA ILE A 528 -27.37 11.55 21.63
C ILE A 528 -27.32 11.96 20.15
N ALA A 529 -27.46 13.25 19.87
CA ALA A 529 -27.25 13.84 18.55
C ALA A 529 -25.83 14.43 18.43
N THR A 530 -25.21 14.31 17.26
CA THR A 530 -23.83 14.74 17.03
C THR A 530 -23.69 15.56 15.75
N SER A 531 -22.93 16.65 15.81
CA SER A 531 -22.58 17.49 14.66
C SER A 531 -21.07 17.66 14.52
N TYR A 532 -20.59 17.70 13.28
CA TYR A 532 -19.20 18.02 12.94
C TYR A 532 -18.89 19.52 13.05
N ASP A 533 -19.89 20.37 12.80
CA ASP A 533 -19.76 21.82 12.95
C ASP A 533 -19.69 22.21 14.44
N THR A 534 -19.14 23.39 14.75
CA THR A 534 -19.34 24.02 16.07
C THR A 534 -20.80 24.47 16.20
N LYS A 535 -21.28 24.71 17.43
CA LYS A 535 -22.64 25.20 17.65
C LYS A 535 -22.93 26.48 16.87
N GLU A 536 -21.97 27.42 16.87
CA GLU A 536 -22.07 28.73 16.24
C GLU A 536 -22.16 28.61 14.71
N ILE A 537 -21.35 27.71 14.12
CA ILE A 537 -21.40 27.41 12.68
C ILE A 537 -22.75 26.77 12.34
N LEU A 538 -23.18 25.78 13.12
CA LEU A 538 -24.45 25.06 12.90
C LEU A 538 -25.66 26.02 12.94
N THR A 539 -25.76 26.87 13.96
CA THR A 539 -26.86 27.86 14.09
C THR A 539 -26.79 29.00 13.07
N LYS A 540 -25.65 29.22 12.42
CA LYS A 540 -25.50 30.18 11.32
C LYS A 540 -25.83 29.56 9.95
N LYS A 541 -25.75 28.24 9.84
CA LYS A 541 -25.87 27.45 8.61
C LYS A 541 -27.31 26.95 8.37
N TYR A 542 -28.09 26.81 9.43
CA TYR A 542 -29.51 26.49 9.42
C TYR A 542 -30.23 27.35 10.48
N GLU A 543 -31.18 28.18 10.06
CA GLU A 543 -31.84 29.19 10.91
C GLU A 543 -32.75 28.55 11.98
N ASP A 544 -33.27 27.37 11.69
CA ASP A 544 -34.10 26.51 12.54
C ASP A 544 -33.30 25.76 13.61
N ALA A 545 -32.00 25.52 13.40
CA ALA A 545 -31.20 24.63 14.26
C ALA A 545 -31.24 25.02 15.74
N GLN A 546 -31.20 26.31 16.09
CA GLN A 546 -31.24 26.70 17.52
C GLN A 546 -32.62 26.43 18.16
N SER A 547 -33.71 26.42 17.39
CA SER A 547 -35.02 25.99 17.90
C SER A 547 -35.06 24.47 18.07
N ASN A 548 -34.63 23.73 17.04
CA ASN A 548 -34.69 22.26 17.03
C ASN A 548 -33.78 21.64 18.12
N ILE A 549 -32.59 22.21 18.32
CA ILE A 549 -31.67 21.84 19.42
C ILE A 549 -32.32 22.04 20.79
N ASN A 550 -33.02 23.17 21.01
CA ASN A 550 -33.67 23.43 22.30
C ASN A 550 -34.81 22.43 22.55
N ILE A 551 -35.69 22.22 21.56
CA ILE A 551 -36.80 21.27 21.64
C ILE A 551 -36.29 19.84 21.89
N PHE A 552 -35.21 19.43 21.21
CA PHE A 552 -34.61 18.11 21.41
C PHE A 552 -34.03 17.92 22.82
N ILE A 553 -33.40 18.96 23.39
CA ILE A 553 -32.86 18.94 24.76
C ILE A 553 -33.99 18.99 25.80
N GLU A 554 -35.05 19.78 25.57
CA GLU A 554 -36.27 19.81 26.41
C GLU A 554 -36.99 18.45 26.42
N CYS A 555 -36.99 17.75 25.28
CA CYS A 555 -37.44 16.36 25.16
C CYS A 555 -36.46 15.31 25.76
N GLY A 556 -35.39 15.74 26.43
CA GLY A 556 -34.46 14.88 27.17
C GLY A 556 -33.24 14.38 26.40
N GLY A 557 -32.95 14.93 25.22
CA GLY A 557 -31.81 14.57 24.37
C GLY A 557 -30.51 15.31 24.71
N GLN A 558 -29.39 14.76 24.26
CA GLN A 558 -28.05 15.38 24.40
C GLN A 558 -27.48 15.73 23.03
N VAL A 559 -26.98 16.96 22.84
CA VAL A 559 -26.30 17.37 21.60
C VAL A 559 -24.79 17.53 21.85
N LEU A 560 -23.98 16.97 20.95
CA LEU A 560 -22.53 17.10 20.90
C LEU A 560 -22.10 17.81 19.61
N TYR A 561 -21.04 18.61 19.67
CA TYR A 561 -20.50 19.42 18.58
C TYR A 561 -19.03 19.08 18.32
N GLN A 562 -18.53 19.36 17.11
CA GLN A 562 -17.16 19.02 16.68
C GLN A 562 -16.84 17.50 16.76
N VAL A 563 -17.84 16.66 16.54
CA VAL A 563 -17.69 15.20 16.51
C VAL A 563 -17.34 14.75 15.10
N ASP A 564 -16.12 14.23 14.91
CA ASP A 564 -15.72 13.51 13.68
C ASP A 564 -16.39 12.13 13.68
N ALA A 565 -17.43 11.99 12.85
CA ALA A 565 -18.15 10.73 12.65
C ALA A 565 -17.23 9.57 12.24
N THR A 566 -16.10 9.85 11.58
CA THR A 566 -15.13 8.84 11.17
C THR A 566 -14.19 8.40 12.29
N LYS A 567 -14.28 9.03 13.46
CA LYS A 567 -13.36 8.88 14.61
C LYS A 567 -14.07 9.10 15.96
N LEU A 568 -15.22 8.47 16.16
CA LEU A 568 -16.05 8.56 17.37
C LEU A 568 -15.27 8.23 18.66
N GLU A 569 -14.23 7.40 18.57
CA GLU A 569 -13.31 7.05 19.66
C GLU A 569 -12.53 8.24 20.25
N ASN A 570 -12.41 9.36 19.52
CA ASN A 570 -11.83 10.59 20.04
C ASN A 570 -12.83 11.46 20.84
N CYS A 571 -14.13 11.20 20.74
CA CYS A 571 -15.14 11.92 21.52
C CYS A 571 -15.23 11.35 22.94
N LYS A 572 -14.77 12.14 23.92
CA LYS A 572 -14.67 11.72 25.33
C LYS A 572 -16.04 11.42 25.94
N GLU A 573 -17.06 12.12 25.45
CA GLU A 573 -18.46 12.03 25.85
C GLU A 573 -19.12 10.74 25.35
N LEU A 574 -18.59 10.12 24.29
CA LEU A 574 -19.02 8.80 23.79
C LEU A 574 -18.28 7.64 24.47
N LYS A 575 -17.16 7.89 25.15
CA LYS A 575 -16.33 6.85 25.76
C LYS A 575 -17.13 5.96 26.73
N ASN A 576 -16.93 4.65 26.60
CA ASN A 576 -17.61 3.57 27.35
C ASN A 576 -19.13 3.46 27.12
N LYS A 577 -19.73 4.21 26.18
CA LYS A 577 -21.12 3.99 25.74
C LYS A 577 -21.14 2.99 24.59
N ARG A 578 -22.22 2.20 24.52
CA ARG A 578 -22.61 1.39 23.36
C ARG A 578 -24.07 1.67 23.04
N PHE A 579 -24.47 1.57 21.78
CA PHE A 579 -25.76 2.03 21.25
C PHE A 579 -26.49 0.90 20.51
N ASP A 580 -27.81 0.88 20.64
CA ASP A 580 -28.71 -0.05 19.93
C ASP A 580 -28.94 0.37 18.48
N LYS A 581 -28.75 1.66 18.20
CA LYS A 581 -28.98 2.30 16.91
C LYS A 581 -27.92 3.39 16.70
N ILE A 582 -27.14 3.31 15.63
CA ILE A 582 -26.27 4.39 15.16
C ILE A 582 -26.78 4.84 13.79
N VAL A 583 -27.31 6.06 13.69
CA VAL A 583 -28.06 6.52 12.51
C VAL A 583 -27.31 7.66 11.81
N PHE A 584 -26.95 7.45 10.54
CA PHE A 584 -26.36 8.48 9.69
C PHE A 584 -27.14 8.56 8.37
N ASN A 585 -28.03 9.54 8.25
CA ASN A 585 -28.80 9.75 7.03
C ASN A 585 -28.02 10.60 6.03
N PHE A 586 -28.13 10.23 4.76
CA PHE A 586 -27.57 10.95 3.61
C PHE A 586 -26.11 11.43 3.79
N PRO A 587 -25.19 10.58 4.30
CA PRO A 587 -23.80 10.97 4.55
C PRO A 587 -23.15 11.48 3.26
N HIS A 588 -22.56 12.68 3.33
CA HIS A 588 -21.88 13.29 2.19
C HIS A 588 -20.68 14.10 2.68
N ALA A 589 -19.52 13.94 2.04
CA ALA A 589 -18.26 14.56 2.44
C ALA A 589 -18.26 16.10 2.32
N GLY A 590 -19.21 16.70 1.60
CA GLY A 590 -19.46 18.15 1.59
C GLY A 590 -18.44 19.01 0.82
N ILE A 591 -17.23 18.50 0.58
CA ILE A 591 -16.03 19.13 -0.01
C ILE A 591 -16.14 19.69 -1.45
N GLY A 592 -17.35 19.85 -2.02
CA GLY A 592 -17.58 20.62 -3.25
C GLY A 592 -16.92 20.09 -4.53
N ILE A 593 -16.39 18.86 -4.52
CA ILE A 593 -15.71 18.26 -5.68
C ILE A 593 -16.69 18.14 -6.86
N LYS A 594 -16.29 18.72 -8.00
CA LYS A 594 -17.01 18.73 -9.28
C LYS A 594 -16.75 17.49 -10.14
N ASP A 595 -15.63 16.82 -9.93
CA ASP A 595 -15.28 15.57 -10.59
C ASP A 595 -16.10 14.42 -9.99
N GLN A 596 -16.81 13.66 -10.82
CA GLN A 596 -17.79 12.69 -10.31
C GLN A 596 -17.12 11.53 -9.58
N ASP A 597 -15.99 11.02 -10.06
CA ASP A 597 -15.37 9.82 -9.52
C ASP A 597 -14.56 10.12 -8.25
N ARG A 598 -13.88 11.27 -8.19
CA ARG A 598 -13.33 11.79 -6.92
C ARG A 598 -14.43 12.10 -5.89
N ASN A 599 -15.60 12.58 -6.32
CA ASN A 599 -16.75 12.77 -5.44
C ASN A 599 -17.28 11.43 -4.89
N ILE A 600 -17.42 10.41 -5.74
CA ILE A 600 -17.75 9.03 -5.33
C ILE A 600 -16.75 8.52 -4.29
N ILE A 601 -15.44 8.57 -4.58
CA ILE A 601 -14.39 8.07 -3.69
C ILE A 601 -14.38 8.78 -2.32
N ALA A 602 -14.58 10.10 -2.29
CA ALA A 602 -14.67 10.84 -1.03
C ALA A 602 -15.85 10.40 -0.16
N ASN A 603 -17.01 10.16 -0.76
CA ASN A 603 -18.20 9.67 -0.06
C ASN A 603 -18.05 8.20 0.37
N GLN A 604 -17.36 7.37 -0.42
CA GLN A 604 -16.99 6.01 -0.03
C GLN A 604 -16.06 5.99 1.19
N ARG A 605 -15.03 6.84 1.22
CA ARG A 605 -14.12 6.99 2.37
C ARG A 605 -14.86 7.42 3.64
N LEU A 606 -15.77 8.40 3.54
CA LEU A 606 -16.64 8.81 4.64
C LEU A 606 -17.45 7.63 5.20
N ILE A 607 -18.12 6.86 4.34
CA ILE A 607 -18.97 5.73 4.77
C ILE A 607 -18.14 4.57 5.35
N LEU A 608 -16.96 4.28 4.79
CA LEU A 608 -16.09 3.19 5.26
C LEU A 608 -15.50 3.50 6.64
N SER A 609 -14.93 4.69 6.83
CA SER A 609 -14.37 5.12 8.13
C SER A 609 -15.49 5.32 9.16
N PHE A 610 -16.60 5.94 8.72
CA PHE A 610 -17.98 5.66 9.14
C PHE A 610 -18.19 4.39 9.97
N LEU A 611 -18.31 3.30 9.21
CA LEU A 611 -18.67 1.97 9.69
C LEU A 611 -17.59 1.36 10.59
N ALA A 612 -16.31 1.60 10.29
CA ALA A 612 -15.21 1.10 11.09
C ALA A 612 -15.24 1.67 12.52
N SER A 613 -15.26 3.00 12.67
CA SER A 613 -15.33 3.65 13.98
C SER A 613 -16.62 3.28 14.72
N SER A 614 -17.77 3.33 14.04
CA SER A 614 -19.08 3.01 14.64
C SER A 614 -19.22 1.58 15.15
N SER A 615 -18.52 0.61 14.56
CA SER A 615 -18.63 -0.81 14.95
C SER A 615 -18.22 -1.07 16.41
N ALA A 616 -17.27 -0.28 16.95
CA ALA A 616 -16.84 -0.36 18.34
C ALA A 616 -17.87 0.18 19.34
N PHE A 617 -18.89 0.91 18.85
CA PHE A 617 -19.92 1.56 19.66
C PHE A 617 -21.29 0.87 19.59
N LEU A 618 -21.41 -0.29 18.95
CA LEU A 618 -22.64 -1.08 18.97
C LEU A 618 -22.78 -1.88 20.27
N THR A 619 -24.01 -2.03 20.76
CA THR A 619 -24.32 -3.04 21.78
C THR A 619 -24.11 -4.45 21.20
N SER A 620 -23.68 -5.40 22.04
CA SER A 620 -23.65 -6.81 21.64
C SER A 620 -23.82 -7.78 22.82
N GLN A 621 -24.72 -8.75 22.64
CA GLN A 621 -24.95 -9.85 23.57
C GLN A 621 -23.67 -10.72 23.71
N ASN A 622 -23.07 -11.06 22.57
CA ASN A 622 -21.95 -12.01 22.51
C ASN A 622 -20.61 -11.42 22.96
N LEU A 623 -20.32 -10.16 22.63
CA LEU A 623 -19.02 -9.53 22.94
C LEU A 623 -18.98 -8.80 24.28
N TYR A 624 -20.12 -8.25 24.72
CA TYR A 624 -20.18 -7.33 25.86
C TYR A 624 -21.27 -7.66 26.89
N SER A 625 -22.08 -8.69 26.64
CA SER A 625 -23.24 -9.07 27.47
C SER A 625 -24.26 -7.93 27.66
N ASP A 626 -24.47 -7.14 26.60
CA ASP A 626 -25.61 -6.20 26.53
C ASP A 626 -26.94 -6.96 26.31
N ASP A 627 -28.08 -6.32 26.59
CA ASP A 627 -29.42 -6.95 26.50
C ASP A 627 -29.88 -7.29 25.06
N LYS A 628 -29.18 -6.78 24.04
CA LYS A 628 -29.48 -6.93 22.59
C LYS A 628 -28.27 -6.50 21.76
N ASP A 629 -28.22 -6.92 20.49
CA ASP A 629 -27.20 -6.46 19.54
C ASP A 629 -27.66 -5.20 18.78
N GLY A 630 -26.73 -4.25 18.60
CA GLY A 630 -26.98 -2.95 18.00
C GLY A 630 -26.89 -2.93 16.47
N GLU A 631 -27.47 -1.89 15.87
CA GLU A 631 -27.60 -1.74 14.41
C GLU A 631 -27.10 -0.36 13.93
N ILE A 632 -26.28 -0.34 12.88
CA ILE A 632 -25.94 0.89 12.14
C ILE A 632 -26.95 1.07 11.00
N HIS A 633 -27.62 2.21 10.95
CA HIS A 633 -28.55 2.59 9.90
C HIS A 633 -27.93 3.68 9.04
N ILE A 634 -27.69 3.38 7.76
CA ILE A 634 -27.26 4.38 6.77
C ILE A 634 -28.36 4.56 5.73
N THR A 635 -28.86 5.80 5.58
CA THR A 635 -29.83 6.15 4.53
C THR A 635 -29.13 6.83 3.36
N MET A 636 -29.42 6.41 2.13
CA MET A 636 -28.85 6.99 0.90
C MET A 636 -29.93 7.29 -0.15
N LYS A 637 -29.65 8.29 -1.00
CA LYS A 637 -30.31 8.46 -2.31
C LYS A 637 -29.92 7.26 -3.20
N THR A 638 -30.81 6.82 -4.08
CA THR A 638 -30.51 5.79 -5.09
C THR A 638 -30.43 6.37 -6.50
N GLY A 639 -29.93 5.58 -7.45
CA GLY A 639 -29.60 6.04 -8.79
C GLY A 639 -28.22 6.71 -8.83
N MET A 640 -27.75 6.96 -10.04
CA MET A 640 -26.47 7.62 -10.26
C MET A 640 -26.44 9.07 -9.69
N PRO A 641 -25.30 9.51 -9.10
CA PRO A 641 -24.04 8.78 -8.91
C PRO A 641 -23.97 7.94 -7.61
N TYR A 642 -25.01 7.96 -6.77
CA TYR A 642 -25.00 7.35 -5.43
C TYR A 642 -24.83 5.83 -5.45
N ASP A 643 -25.37 5.14 -6.47
CA ASP A 643 -25.20 3.69 -6.63
C ASP A 643 -23.72 3.28 -6.78
N HIS A 644 -22.88 4.12 -7.41
CA HIS A 644 -21.43 3.87 -7.53
C HIS A 644 -20.70 3.92 -6.18
N TRP A 645 -21.26 4.57 -5.15
CA TRP A 645 -20.66 4.52 -3.81
C TRP A 645 -20.70 3.09 -3.25
N ASN A 646 -21.64 2.25 -3.71
CA ASN A 646 -21.66 0.81 -3.49
C ASN A 646 -21.51 0.40 -2.01
N ILE A 647 -22.39 0.92 -1.16
CA ILE A 647 -22.46 0.60 0.28
C ILE A 647 -22.47 -0.91 0.56
N ARG A 648 -23.01 -1.73 -0.35
CA ARG A 648 -22.98 -3.20 -0.23
C ARG A 648 -21.58 -3.80 -0.37
N LYS A 649 -20.64 -3.18 -1.11
CA LYS A 649 -19.21 -3.55 -1.10
C LYS A 649 -18.53 -2.97 0.15
N LEU A 650 -18.80 -1.72 0.52
CA LEU A 650 -18.17 -1.06 1.69
C LEU A 650 -18.44 -1.79 3.03
N VAL A 651 -19.68 -2.22 3.28
CA VAL A 651 -20.00 -3.01 4.49
C VAL A 651 -19.32 -4.38 4.43
N LYS A 652 -19.26 -5.01 3.26
CA LYS A 652 -18.61 -6.33 3.09
C LYS A 652 -17.08 -6.28 3.26
N SER A 653 -16.43 -5.14 3.04
CA SER A 653 -15.00 -4.96 3.30
C SER A 653 -14.63 -4.83 4.78
N ILE A 654 -15.62 -4.73 5.68
CA ILE A 654 -15.39 -4.78 7.13
C ILE A 654 -15.75 -6.19 7.62
N GLU A 655 -14.75 -6.93 8.11
CA GLU A 655 -14.91 -8.34 8.47
C GLU A 655 -15.95 -8.57 9.58
N SER A 656 -16.04 -7.66 10.54
CA SER A 656 -17.03 -7.73 11.64
C SER A 656 -18.46 -7.36 11.25
N LEU A 657 -18.73 -6.75 10.08
CA LEU A 657 -20.05 -6.20 9.74
C LEU A 657 -20.78 -6.93 8.60
N GLY A 658 -22.10 -7.01 8.69
CA GLY A 658 -22.99 -7.56 7.66
C GLY A 658 -24.22 -6.69 7.42
N ILE A 659 -24.80 -6.75 6.23
CA ILE A 659 -26.11 -6.10 5.96
C ILE A 659 -27.20 -7.11 6.32
N LYS A 660 -27.96 -6.82 7.38
CA LYS A 660 -29.13 -7.58 7.82
C LYS A 660 -30.28 -7.42 6.82
N GLU A 661 -30.64 -6.16 6.53
CA GLU A 661 -31.70 -5.84 5.58
C GLU A 661 -31.54 -4.45 4.96
N SER A 662 -32.53 -4.01 4.18
CA SER A 662 -32.62 -2.63 3.71
C SER A 662 -34.05 -2.32 3.27
N PHE A 663 -34.54 -1.12 3.58
CA PHE A 663 -35.91 -0.69 3.32
C PHE A 663 -35.95 0.73 2.74
N GLU A 664 -37.09 1.12 2.18
CA GLU A 664 -37.32 2.44 1.60
C GLU A 664 -37.49 3.50 2.69
N PHE A 665 -36.77 4.60 2.59
CA PHE A 665 -36.87 5.71 3.52
C PHE A 665 -38.03 6.63 3.09
N ASP A 666 -39.09 6.67 3.88
CA ASP A 666 -40.20 7.60 3.68
C ASP A 666 -40.08 8.74 4.72
N PRO A 667 -39.88 10.01 4.29
CA PRO A 667 -39.83 11.16 5.20
C PRO A 667 -41.10 11.35 6.03
N SER A 668 -42.27 10.89 5.55
CA SER A 668 -43.54 11.03 6.28
C SER A 668 -43.60 10.17 7.56
N HIS A 669 -42.66 9.23 7.73
CA HIS A 669 -42.46 8.49 8.96
C HIS A 669 -41.82 9.32 10.09
N TYR A 670 -41.29 10.52 9.79
CA TYR A 670 -40.56 11.37 10.72
C TYR A 670 -41.14 12.80 10.69
N PRO A 671 -42.24 13.09 11.42
CA PRO A 671 -42.92 14.38 11.33
C PRO A 671 -42.01 15.55 11.77
N GLY A 672 -41.71 16.43 10.83
CA GLY A 672 -40.75 17.55 10.97
C GLY A 672 -39.61 17.47 9.96
N TYR A 673 -39.06 16.25 9.77
CA TYR A 673 -37.82 15.99 9.04
C TYR A 673 -37.74 16.66 7.65
N GLU A 674 -36.74 17.52 7.45
CA GLU A 674 -36.40 18.09 6.13
C GLU A 674 -34.92 17.86 5.78
N HIS A 675 -34.66 17.16 4.67
CA HIS A 675 -33.30 16.87 4.21
C HIS A 675 -32.47 18.15 3.95
N ARG A 676 -31.51 18.42 4.85
CA ARG A 676 -30.54 19.51 4.72
C ARG A 676 -29.29 19.06 3.94
N ARG A 677 -28.71 19.98 3.15
CA ARG A 677 -27.39 19.78 2.52
C ARG A 677 -26.26 20.23 3.45
N THR A 678 -25.08 19.66 3.25
CA THR A 678 -23.84 19.99 3.98
C THR A 678 -23.32 21.43 3.80
N LEU A 679 -23.90 22.20 2.88
CA LEU A 679 -23.59 23.62 2.63
C LEU A 679 -24.62 24.60 3.21
N GLY A 680 -25.58 24.12 4.01
CA GLY A 680 -26.75 24.92 4.42
C GLY A 680 -27.91 24.83 3.42
N PHE A 681 -29.01 25.53 3.69
CA PHE A 681 -30.02 25.80 2.66
C PHE A 681 -29.53 26.94 1.75
N LYS A 682 -29.70 26.78 0.44
CA LYS A 682 -29.42 27.83 -0.55
C LYS A 682 -30.54 27.92 -1.56
N GLU A 683 -31.21 29.06 -1.59
CA GLU A 683 -32.30 29.34 -2.52
C GLU A 683 -31.84 29.20 -4.00
N GLY A 684 -32.73 28.66 -4.84
CA GLY A 684 -32.42 28.32 -6.24
C GLY A 684 -31.46 27.13 -6.45
N VAL A 685 -30.91 26.54 -5.38
CA VAL A 685 -29.96 25.40 -5.44
C VAL A 685 -30.42 24.20 -4.62
N SER A 686 -31.11 24.45 -3.51
CA SER A 686 -31.75 23.45 -2.64
C SER A 686 -33.24 23.40 -2.94
N LYS A 687 -33.84 22.22 -2.84
CA LYS A 687 -35.30 22.04 -2.87
C LYS A 687 -35.83 21.99 -1.43
N LYS A 688 -37.12 22.30 -1.26
CA LYS A 688 -37.84 22.15 0.02
C LYS A 688 -38.55 20.80 0.07
N ASP A 689 -39.26 20.54 1.17
CA ASP A 689 -40.30 19.51 1.28
C ASP A 689 -39.83 18.09 0.90
N ASN A 690 -38.55 17.81 1.15
CA ASN A 690 -37.85 16.56 0.82
C ASN A 690 -37.81 16.16 -0.67
N GLU A 691 -38.19 17.03 -1.62
CA GLU A 691 -38.25 16.68 -3.05
C GLU A 691 -36.94 16.05 -3.58
N GLU A 692 -35.78 16.57 -3.16
CA GLU A 692 -34.47 16.09 -3.63
C GLU A 692 -34.14 14.64 -3.23
N ILE A 693 -34.70 14.15 -2.11
CA ILE A 693 -34.56 12.75 -1.73
C ILE A 693 -35.69 11.91 -2.31
N LEU A 694 -36.93 12.43 -2.39
CA LEU A 694 -38.08 11.71 -2.94
C LEU A 694 -37.92 11.39 -4.45
N GLU A 695 -37.37 12.31 -5.24
CA GLU A 695 -36.98 12.08 -6.65
C GLU A 695 -35.91 10.98 -6.83
N LYS A 696 -35.28 10.53 -5.73
CA LYS A 696 -34.17 9.59 -5.68
C LYS A 696 -34.45 8.35 -4.84
N GLN A 697 -35.74 8.00 -4.63
CA GLN A 697 -36.21 6.74 -4.01
C GLN A 697 -35.27 6.24 -2.91
N PRO A 698 -35.18 6.96 -1.77
CA PRO A 698 -34.07 6.80 -0.86
C PRO A 698 -34.23 5.51 -0.04
N ARG A 699 -33.10 4.93 0.37
CA ARG A 699 -33.06 3.59 0.97
C ARG A 699 -32.17 3.58 2.21
N THR A 700 -32.68 3.04 3.31
CA THR A 700 -31.93 2.72 4.52
C THR A 700 -31.35 1.32 4.43
N PHE A 701 -30.10 1.16 4.82
CA PHE A 701 -29.41 -0.12 4.95
C PHE A 701 -29.18 -0.40 6.44
N VAL A 702 -29.65 -1.56 6.90
CA VAL A 702 -29.49 -2.01 8.30
C VAL A 702 -28.28 -2.91 8.36
N ILE A 703 -27.29 -2.49 9.15
CA ILE A 703 -25.97 -3.10 9.23
C ILE A 703 -25.74 -3.54 10.67
N VAL A 704 -25.25 -4.77 10.86
CA VAL A 704 -25.09 -5.42 12.16
C VAL A 704 -23.71 -6.04 12.28
N MET A 705 -23.30 -6.33 13.52
CA MET A 705 -22.19 -7.25 13.77
C MET A 705 -22.52 -8.63 13.20
N LYS A 706 -21.54 -9.31 12.61
CA LYS A 706 -21.67 -10.72 12.23
C LYS A 706 -21.63 -11.59 13.50
N GLU A 707 -22.50 -12.59 13.57
CA GLU A 707 -22.29 -13.77 14.41
C GLU A 707 -21.05 -14.53 13.88
N ILE A 708 -20.22 -15.03 14.80
CA ILE A 708 -18.93 -15.72 14.55
C ILE A 708 -19.01 -17.12 15.16
#